data_AF-A0A1T4JHU9-F1
#
_entry.id   AF-A0A1T4JHU9-F1
#
_cell.length_a   1.000
_cell.length_b   1.000
_cell.length_c   1.000
_cell.angle_alpha   90.00
_cell.angle_beta   90.00
_cell.angle_gamma   90.00
#
_symmetry.space_group_name_H-M   'P 1'
#
loop_
_entity.id
_entity.type
_entity.pdbx_description
1 polymer ?
#
loop_
_entity_poly.entity_id
_entity_poly.type
_entity_poly.pdbx_seq_one_letter_code
_entity_poly.pdbx_strand_id
1 'polypeptide(L)'
;MGNSRPKTADWAPGTLDRTRKAIGNIDEAEAEKMTKVLGGEIMYERTSNPSSSKKIKGTGRLMRQSASSVQKDVMNTQTQNSGKGRKHQEGLIVIPAKVNSLIDKLMMSDEYGIKPDYGLFNFIKYFQTNGHEQIISEFCTFTMKMHIENLQSFITVVKTLIQIAPASYKAKIANGTEPKFKFLRMVAGWTLQGIKLTYMDLLNLTQPYYVTDLIPYTRSVYRLLIQVYYYGESKIPKLIKEIYADEAAYPDAPKDKLSGLAKEAITQWLYIQNEIIKKMYPLLMRMCSNTFEEFPDFFKVKVADILKFVGLHKYDLLLQEKSKEPPVEEKAKERKAAVPTKGVKDALVTTGISLLNQLFPQAGFDNLENHPDLYPYFQPLYKFADGFNVLSPENPLQVTVVLLRIIEDFFQGCRNIDFINIKDASEKDEGDSILKVLDDWSAYRESVFERLYCSPLNDLVNQIYSQKDFEDSQFGKKLVTSLLWQTNYHFLPNFKFEQLILERPADESKYPPLFKRTDFVRKYLTSVVSQCDSLVKTHGDVTCVRNPWEHYKFDIPNEISKRIDILLGAQNKSANTNANNANLLKYTLCIISVLDWWINNPESPAYMTSPRHIYRISAEDGKPQFSVQERNDQNKLFADEIRAAYQRKSAEQK
;
A
#
# COMPACT_ATOMS: atom_id res chain seq x y z
N MET A 1 -6.51 -55.61 40.63
CA MET A 1 -6.46 -54.31 39.91
C MET A 1 -5.14 -53.65 40.29
N GLY A 2 -4.25 -53.18 39.43
CA GLY A 2 -4.23 -53.09 37.97
C GLY A 2 -2.79 -53.17 37.45
N ASN A 3 -2.67 -53.59 36.19
CA ASN A 3 -1.43 -53.79 35.43
C ASN A 3 -0.49 -52.58 35.41
N SER A 4 0.74 -52.73 35.90
CA SER A 4 1.89 -51.91 35.46
C SER A 4 2.70 -52.71 34.43
N ARG A 5 2.42 -52.47 33.14
CA ARG A 5 3.30 -52.94 32.06
C ARG A 5 4.67 -52.26 32.20
N PRO A 6 5.79 -52.95 31.96
CA PRO A 6 7.10 -52.30 31.91
C PRO A 6 7.15 -51.30 30.75
N LYS A 7 7.61 -50.06 31.02
CA LYS A 7 7.82 -49.00 30.01
C LYS A 7 8.70 -49.55 28.89
N THR A 8 8.19 -49.59 27.66
CA THR A 8 8.92 -50.06 26.48
C THR A 8 9.96 -49.04 26.03
N ALA A 9 11.20 -49.48 25.86
CA ALA A 9 12.31 -48.68 25.32
C ALA A 9 12.15 -48.47 23.80
N ASP A 10 12.09 -47.21 23.36
CA ASP A 10 11.80 -46.83 21.97
C ASP A 10 13.03 -46.51 21.11
N TRP A 11 14.22 -46.33 21.70
CA TRP A 11 15.42 -45.98 20.94
C TRP A 11 16.14 -47.23 20.42
N ALA A 12 16.42 -47.23 19.11
CA ALA A 12 17.21 -48.27 18.46
C ALA A 12 18.67 -48.23 18.96
N PRO A 13 19.37 -49.38 19.10
CA PRO A 13 20.74 -49.41 19.62
C PRO A 13 21.72 -48.54 18.81
N GLY A 14 22.49 -47.70 19.49
CA GLY A 14 23.47 -46.77 18.92
C GLY A 14 22.93 -45.38 18.56
N THR A 15 21.67 -45.07 18.88
CA THR A 15 21.07 -43.77 18.52
C THR A 15 21.51 -42.69 19.49
N LEU A 16 21.57 -42.98 20.79
CA LEU A 16 22.05 -42.01 21.79
C LEU A 16 23.54 -41.70 21.63
N ASP A 17 24.35 -42.69 21.24
CA ASP A 17 25.79 -42.51 20.99
C ASP A 17 26.08 -41.66 19.72
N ARG A 18 25.24 -41.76 18.68
CA ARG A 18 25.34 -40.88 17.50
C ARG A 18 24.96 -39.44 17.85
N THR A 19 23.89 -39.27 18.62
CA THR A 19 23.43 -37.97 19.08
C THR A 19 24.46 -37.31 20.01
N ARG A 20 25.08 -38.08 20.92
CA ARG A 20 26.15 -37.61 21.81
C ARG A 20 27.43 -37.20 21.04
N LYS A 21 27.78 -37.91 19.95
CA LYS A 21 28.87 -37.51 19.05
C LYS A 21 28.59 -36.24 18.23
N ALA A 22 27.33 -35.99 17.89
CA ALA A 22 26.92 -34.82 17.11
C ALA A 22 26.84 -33.54 17.96
N ILE A 23 26.50 -33.67 19.25
CA ILE A 23 26.35 -32.54 20.17
C ILE A 23 27.68 -32.15 20.84
N GLY A 24 28.64 -33.07 20.94
CA GLY A 24 29.92 -32.83 21.63
C GLY A 24 29.79 -32.98 23.17
N ASN A 25 30.91 -32.87 23.89
CA ASN A 25 30.90 -32.99 25.36
C ASN A 25 30.15 -31.80 25.98
N ILE A 26 28.94 -32.04 26.46
CA ILE A 26 28.16 -31.10 27.27
C ILE A 26 28.59 -31.26 28.72
N ASP A 27 28.84 -30.15 29.40
CA ASP A 27 29.16 -30.13 30.82
C ASP A 27 27.93 -30.52 31.67
N GLU A 28 28.15 -31.16 32.82
CA GLU A 28 27.08 -31.73 33.65
C GLU A 28 26.11 -30.63 34.14
N ALA A 29 26.62 -29.43 34.37
CA ALA A 29 25.84 -28.24 34.72
C ALA A 29 25.00 -27.67 33.55
N GLU A 30 25.44 -27.87 32.30
CA GLU A 30 24.72 -27.44 31.10
C GLU A 30 23.58 -28.42 30.77
N ALA A 31 23.80 -29.71 30.99
CA ALA A 31 22.78 -30.75 30.87
C ALA A 31 21.62 -30.57 31.88
N GLU A 32 21.92 -30.21 33.14
CA GLU A 32 20.88 -29.91 34.14
C GLU A 32 20.04 -28.68 33.76
N LYS A 33 20.67 -27.62 33.22
CA LYS A 33 19.95 -26.44 32.71
C LYS A 33 19.04 -26.79 31.54
N MET A 34 19.53 -27.58 30.58
CA MET A 34 18.74 -28.01 29.43
C MET A 34 17.54 -28.87 29.85
N THR A 35 17.71 -29.74 30.85
CA THR A 35 16.63 -30.58 31.37
C THR A 35 15.52 -29.77 32.06
N LYS A 36 15.90 -28.71 32.79
CA LYS A 36 14.94 -27.78 33.42
C LYS A 36 14.17 -26.93 32.41
N VAL A 37 14.79 -26.53 31.30
CA VAL A 37 14.17 -25.66 30.29
C VAL A 37 13.32 -26.44 29.28
N LEU A 38 13.75 -27.65 28.92
CA LEU A 38 13.12 -28.43 27.85
C LEU A 38 12.06 -29.44 28.33
N GLY A 39 11.94 -29.68 29.64
CA GLY A 39 10.86 -30.45 30.27
C GLY A 39 10.53 -31.78 29.60
N GLY A 40 11.27 -32.86 29.91
CA GLY A 40 10.99 -34.21 29.39
C GLY A 40 11.51 -35.34 30.29
N GLU A 41 10.87 -36.51 30.27
CA GLU A 41 11.32 -37.72 30.98
C GLU A 41 12.55 -38.35 30.29
N ILE A 42 13.52 -38.79 31.10
CA ILE A 42 14.71 -39.54 30.64
C ILE A 42 14.30 -40.98 30.28
N MET A 43 14.51 -41.37 29.02
CA MET A 43 14.18 -42.70 28.48
C MET A 43 15.44 -43.55 28.25
N TYR A 44 15.32 -44.88 28.32
CA TYR A 44 16.45 -45.82 28.22
C TYR A 44 16.55 -46.50 26.85
N GLU A 45 17.78 -46.82 26.41
CA GLU A 45 18.09 -47.52 25.16
C GLU A 45 18.07 -49.05 25.33
N ARG A 46 17.72 -49.79 24.28
CA ARG A 46 17.69 -51.27 24.29
C ARG A 46 19.10 -51.85 24.43
N THR A 47 19.34 -52.69 25.44
CA THR A 47 20.60 -53.45 25.59
C THR A 47 20.76 -54.47 24.47
N SER A 48 21.88 -54.44 23.76
CA SER A 48 22.23 -55.43 22.74
C SER A 48 22.63 -56.74 23.41
N ASN A 49 21.87 -57.82 23.21
CA ASN A 49 22.35 -59.16 23.57
C ASN A 49 23.29 -59.70 22.47
N PRO A 50 24.38 -60.41 22.84
CA PRO A 50 25.50 -60.68 21.95
C PRO A 50 25.31 -61.98 21.17
N SER A 51 25.41 -61.95 19.84
CA SER A 51 25.76 -63.14 19.08
C SER A 51 26.60 -62.80 17.84
N SER A 52 27.69 -63.55 17.70
CA SER A 52 28.61 -63.67 16.56
C SER A 52 29.52 -62.47 16.23
N SER A 53 30.57 -62.41 17.06
CA SER A 53 31.91 -61.92 16.74
C SER A 53 32.45 -62.32 15.35
N LYS A 54 33.12 -61.37 14.67
CA LYS A 54 34.49 -61.58 14.14
C LYS A 54 35.23 -60.23 14.06
N LYS A 55 36.16 -60.05 15.01
CA LYS A 55 37.18 -59.01 15.06
C LYS A 55 38.26 -59.32 14.02
N ILE A 56 38.70 -58.32 13.25
CA ILE A 56 40.11 -58.17 12.85
C ILE A 56 40.50 -56.71 13.05
N LYS A 57 41.54 -56.49 13.86
CA LYS A 57 42.14 -55.20 14.20
C LYS A 57 43.19 -54.82 13.16
N GLY A 58 43.19 -53.53 12.79
CA GLY A 58 44.32 -52.61 12.70
C GLY A 58 45.54 -52.95 11.84
N THR A 59 45.91 -52.06 10.91
CA THR A 59 46.99 -51.06 11.07
C THR A 59 47.29 -50.34 9.74
N GLY A 60 47.53 -49.02 9.79
CA GLY A 60 48.69 -48.42 9.12
C GLY A 60 48.54 -47.79 7.71
N ARG A 61 48.76 -46.45 7.69
CA ARG A 61 49.52 -45.64 6.70
C ARG A 61 48.92 -45.26 5.33
N LEU A 62 48.69 -43.95 5.22
CA LEU A 62 49.11 -43.02 4.14
C LEU A 62 49.92 -43.61 2.97
N MET A 63 49.44 -43.40 1.73
CA MET A 63 50.27 -42.85 0.64
C MET A 63 49.45 -42.33 -0.53
N ARG A 64 49.98 -41.25 -1.13
CA ARG A 64 49.51 -40.46 -2.27
C ARG A 64 50.30 -40.89 -3.51
N GLN A 65 49.63 -41.10 -4.65
CA GLN A 65 50.12 -41.04 -6.05
C GLN A 65 48.93 -41.44 -6.95
N SER A 66 48.39 -40.66 -7.89
CA SER A 66 48.98 -40.06 -9.11
C SER A 66 49.53 -41.09 -10.09
N ALA A 67 48.70 -41.59 -11.02
CA ALA A 67 48.95 -41.63 -12.48
C ALA A 67 47.92 -42.51 -13.24
N SER A 68 47.43 -41.96 -14.35
CA SER A 68 47.07 -42.55 -15.67
C SER A 68 47.36 -44.06 -15.87
N SER A 69 46.60 -44.87 -16.62
CA SER A 69 45.74 -44.65 -17.80
C SER A 69 45.15 -45.99 -18.32
N VAL A 70 44.18 -45.88 -19.24
CA VAL A 70 43.76 -46.84 -20.31
C VAL A 70 42.55 -47.77 -20.07
N GLN A 71 41.45 -47.34 -20.70
CA GLN A 71 40.39 -48.05 -21.45
C GLN A 71 40.13 -49.55 -21.22
N LYS A 72 38.85 -49.86 -20.95
CA LYS A 72 38.08 -50.87 -21.71
C LYS A 72 36.58 -50.60 -21.61
N ASP A 73 35.95 -50.45 -22.78
CA ASP A 73 34.52 -50.43 -22.98
C ASP A 73 33.88 -51.72 -22.46
N VAL A 74 32.90 -51.57 -21.56
CA VAL A 74 31.83 -52.55 -21.39
C VAL A 74 30.52 -51.78 -21.28
N MET A 75 29.73 -51.94 -22.35
CA MET A 75 28.32 -51.58 -22.45
C MET A 75 27.58 -52.12 -21.22
N ASN A 76 27.10 -51.24 -20.35
CA ASN A 76 26.09 -51.61 -19.36
C ASN A 76 25.01 -50.53 -19.32
N THR A 77 23.85 -50.91 -19.85
CA THR A 77 22.61 -50.18 -19.86
C THR A 77 22.10 -50.05 -18.43
N GLN A 78 22.48 -48.97 -17.75
CA GLN A 78 21.78 -48.49 -16.57
C GLN A 78 21.54 -46.99 -16.69
N THR A 79 20.26 -46.67 -16.77
CA THR A 79 19.65 -45.36 -16.75
C THR A 79 20.13 -44.58 -15.53
N GLN A 80 21.19 -43.78 -15.67
CA GLN A 80 21.52 -42.72 -14.73
C GLN A 80 21.02 -41.40 -15.30
N ASN A 81 19.89 -40.95 -14.78
CA ASN A 81 19.54 -39.54 -14.75
C ASN A 81 20.63 -38.80 -13.95
N SER A 82 21.66 -38.35 -14.65
CA SER A 82 22.60 -37.37 -14.12
C SER A 82 21.92 -36.02 -14.21
N GLY A 83 21.33 -35.58 -13.08
CA GLY A 83 20.96 -34.18 -12.91
C GLY A 83 22.18 -33.32 -13.24
N LYS A 84 22.04 -32.38 -14.19
CA LYS A 84 23.09 -31.40 -14.50
C LYS A 84 23.48 -30.73 -13.19
N GLY A 85 24.67 -31.03 -12.66
CA GLY A 85 25.23 -30.31 -11.53
C GLY A 85 25.26 -28.81 -11.82
N ARG A 86 25.04 -27.98 -10.79
CA ARG A 86 25.12 -26.51 -10.87
C ARG A 86 26.50 -26.12 -11.43
N LYS A 87 26.58 -25.89 -12.75
CA LYS A 87 27.80 -25.40 -13.42
C LYS A 87 28.18 -24.07 -12.76
N HIS A 88 29.48 -23.84 -12.51
CA HIS A 88 30.03 -22.61 -11.92
C HIS A 88 29.23 -21.36 -12.31
N GLN A 89 28.31 -20.95 -11.42
CA GLN A 89 27.52 -19.75 -11.56
C GLN A 89 28.39 -18.54 -11.21
N GLU A 90 28.15 -17.42 -11.89
CA GLU A 90 28.76 -16.15 -11.52
C GLU A 90 28.49 -15.86 -10.04
N GLY A 91 29.56 -15.53 -9.30
CA GLY A 91 29.45 -15.23 -7.89
C GLY A 91 28.71 -13.91 -7.66
N LEU A 92 27.92 -13.85 -6.60
CA LEU A 92 27.37 -12.59 -6.11
C LEU A 92 28.49 -11.67 -5.65
N ILE A 93 28.28 -10.36 -5.80
CA ILE A 93 29.18 -9.37 -5.22
C ILE A 93 29.23 -9.49 -3.69
N VAL A 94 30.42 -9.22 -3.13
CA VAL A 94 30.64 -9.18 -1.69
C VAL A 94 30.09 -7.85 -1.15
N ILE A 95 29.12 -7.93 -0.25
CA ILE A 95 28.46 -6.76 0.34
C ILE A 95 28.50 -6.81 1.88
N PRO A 96 28.47 -5.66 2.58
CA PRO A 96 28.43 -5.64 4.04
C PRO A 96 27.21 -6.40 4.59
N ALA A 97 27.37 -7.11 5.71
CA ALA A 97 26.31 -7.92 6.32
C ALA A 97 25.04 -7.10 6.64
N LYS A 98 25.21 -5.84 7.08
CA LYS A 98 24.10 -4.91 7.33
C LYS A 98 23.31 -4.61 6.06
N VAL A 99 23.99 -4.41 4.93
CA VAL A 99 23.36 -4.16 3.63
C VAL A 99 22.64 -5.42 3.15
N ASN A 100 23.29 -6.59 3.24
CA ASN A 100 22.67 -7.87 2.88
C ASN A 100 21.38 -8.13 3.67
N SER A 101 21.39 -7.86 4.98
CA SER A 101 20.20 -8.01 5.82
C SER A 101 19.06 -7.07 5.42
N LEU A 102 19.34 -5.83 5.03
CA LEU A 102 18.32 -4.89 4.55
C LEU A 102 17.72 -5.35 3.21
N ILE A 103 18.56 -5.82 2.28
CA ILE A 103 18.11 -6.37 1.00
C ILE A 103 17.27 -7.63 1.23
N ASP A 104 17.69 -8.52 2.13
CA ASP A 104 16.96 -9.74 2.45
C ASP A 104 15.58 -9.45 3.05
N LYS A 105 15.47 -8.49 3.98
CA LYS A 105 14.18 -8.04 4.51
C LYS A 105 13.26 -7.49 3.41
N LEU A 106 13.81 -6.69 2.50
CA LEU A 106 13.06 -6.14 1.38
C LEU A 106 12.54 -7.26 0.46
N MET A 107 13.39 -8.26 0.15
CA MET A 107 13.01 -9.42 -0.66
C MET A 107 11.95 -10.32 0.00
N MET A 108 11.86 -10.32 1.34
CA MET A 108 10.86 -11.09 2.11
C MET A 108 9.52 -10.37 2.23
N SER A 109 9.50 -9.03 2.16
CA SER A 109 8.27 -8.26 2.36
C SER A 109 7.18 -8.60 1.33
N ASP A 110 5.93 -8.50 1.75
CA ASP A 110 4.73 -8.85 0.96
C ASP A 110 4.66 -8.12 -0.39
N GLU A 111 5.24 -6.92 -0.47
CA GLU A 111 5.31 -6.14 -1.71
C GLU A 111 6.13 -6.86 -2.82
N TYR A 112 7.22 -7.54 -2.45
CA TYR A 112 8.15 -8.15 -3.41
C TYR A 112 8.03 -9.68 -3.46
N GLY A 113 7.78 -10.35 -2.33
CA GLY A 113 7.48 -11.78 -2.27
C GLY A 113 8.49 -12.69 -2.96
N ILE A 114 9.79 -12.37 -2.90
CA ILE A 114 10.85 -13.13 -3.61
C ILE A 114 11.42 -14.23 -2.71
N LYS A 115 11.63 -13.90 -1.44
CA LYS A 115 12.13 -14.83 -0.41
C LYS A 115 11.01 -15.19 0.55
N PRO A 116 11.01 -16.41 1.11
CA PRO A 116 10.00 -16.80 2.07
C PRO A 116 10.13 -15.97 3.36
N ASP A 117 9.02 -15.49 3.89
CA ASP A 117 8.94 -14.84 5.19
C ASP A 117 8.33 -15.81 6.22
N TYR A 118 9.07 -16.06 7.30
CA TYR A 118 8.66 -16.89 8.44
C TYR A 118 8.49 -16.05 9.72
N GLY A 119 8.43 -14.73 9.61
CA GLY A 119 8.24 -13.79 10.71
C GLY A 119 9.34 -13.91 11.78
N LEU A 120 8.93 -14.14 13.03
CA LEU A 120 9.84 -14.25 14.18
C LEU A 120 10.85 -15.41 14.06
N PHE A 121 10.63 -16.37 13.15
CA PHE A 121 11.51 -17.55 12.97
C PHE A 121 12.52 -17.42 11.82
N ASN A 122 12.64 -16.25 11.19
CA ASN A 122 13.59 -16.02 10.09
C ASN A 122 15.07 -16.31 10.48
N PHE A 123 15.42 -16.24 11.77
CA PHE A 123 16.76 -16.58 12.26
C PHE A 123 17.13 -18.07 12.07
N ILE A 124 16.14 -18.98 12.03
CA ILE A 124 16.37 -20.44 11.91
C ILE A 124 17.01 -20.77 10.55
N LYS A 125 16.74 -19.98 9.51
CA LYS A 125 17.32 -20.19 8.17
C LYS A 125 18.79 -19.84 8.05
N TYR A 126 19.33 -19.00 8.93
CA TYR A 126 20.78 -18.74 8.98
C TYR A 126 21.56 -19.97 9.47
N PHE A 127 20.91 -20.91 10.18
CA PHE A 127 21.50 -22.18 10.59
C PHE A 127 21.44 -23.27 9.50
N GLN A 128 20.68 -23.05 8.42
CA GLN A 128 20.68 -23.93 7.24
C GLN A 128 21.72 -23.44 6.23
N THR A 129 22.55 -24.35 5.70
CA THR A 129 23.53 -24.03 4.66
C THR A 129 22.83 -23.40 3.45
N ASN A 130 23.18 -22.14 3.13
CA ASN A 130 22.57 -21.30 2.09
C ASN A 130 21.06 -21.00 2.27
N GLY A 131 20.48 -21.24 3.45
CA GLY A 131 19.06 -21.02 3.70
C GLY A 131 18.61 -19.57 3.53
N HIS A 132 19.50 -18.60 3.80
CA HIS A 132 19.24 -17.17 3.61
C HIS A 132 19.21 -16.73 2.13
N GLU A 133 19.73 -17.54 1.20
CA GLU A 133 19.71 -17.24 -0.24
C GLU A 133 18.58 -17.97 -0.97
N GLN A 134 17.75 -18.74 -0.26
CA GLN A 134 16.65 -19.50 -0.84
C GLN A 134 15.53 -18.59 -1.37
N ILE A 135 15.00 -18.92 -2.55
CA ILE A 135 13.91 -18.22 -3.23
C ILE A 135 12.62 -19.05 -3.18
N ILE A 136 11.48 -18.37 -3.15
CA ILE A 136 10.15 -18.99 -3.20
C ILE A 136 9.97 -19.69 -4.56
N SER A 137 9.50 -20.94 -4.56
CA SER A 137 9.36 -21.71 -5.80
C SER A 137 8.32 -21.07 -6.74
N GLU A 138 7.22 -20.55 -6.20
CA GLU A 138 6.14 -19.88 -6.90
C GLU A 138 6.62 -18.63 -7.66
N PHE A 139 7.57 -17.88 -7.09
CA PHE A 139 8.21 -16.75 -7.77
C PHE A 139 8.89 -17.21 -9.06
N CYS A 140 9.65 -18.31 -9.00
CA CYS A 140 10.34 -18.88 -10.15
C CYS A 140 9.40 -19.55 -11.15
N THR A 141 8.36 -20.26 -10.73
CA THR A 141 7.53 -21.07 -11.63
C THR A 141 6.35 -20.30 -12.24
N PHE A 142 5.81 -19.31 -11.52
CA PHE A 142 4.62 -18.56 -11.92
C PHE A 142 4.93 -17.10 -12.21
N THR A 143 5.48 -16.35 -11.25
CA THR A 143 5.71 -14.90 -11.39
C THR A 143 6.64 -14.58 -12.56
N MET A 144 7.79 -15.26 -12.63
CA MET A 144 8.74 -15.10 -13.74
C MET A 144 8.17 -15.53 -15.10
N LYS A 145 7.24 -16.50 -15.15
CA LYS A 145 6.53 -16.87 -16.37
C LYS A 145 5.63 -15.72 -16.83
N MET A 146 4.84 -15.16 -15.93
CA MET A 146 3.98 -13.99 -16.21
C MET A 146 4.79 -12.79 -16.69
N HIS A 147 5.99 -12.57 -16.14
CA HIS A 147 6.89 -11.53 -16.63
C HIS A 147 7.28 -11.73 -18.10
N ILE A 148 7.62 -12.96 -18.50
CA ILE A 148 7.96 -13.27 -19.91
C ILE A 148 6.76 -13.05 -20.82
N GLU A 149 5.57 -13.47 -20.41
CA GLU A 149 4.33 -13.34 -21.19
C GLU A 149 3.97 -11.86 -21.41
N ASN A 150 4.00 -11.03 -20.38
CA ASN A 150 3.69 -9.60 -20.52
C ASN A 150 4.77 -8.83 -21.29
N LEU A 151 6.06 -9.18 -21.14
CA LEU A 151 7.12 -8.65 -22.01
C LEU A 151 6.87 -9.03 -23.48
N GLN A 152 6.42 -10.26 -23.74
CA GLN A 152 6.11 -10.72 -25.09
C GLN A 152 4.92 -9.97 -25.68
N SER A 153 3.87 -9.77 -24.89
CA SER A 153 2.68 -9.00 -25.28
C SER A 153 3.09 -7.57 -25.63
N PHE A 154 3.86 -6.88 -24.79
CA PHE A 154 4.35 -5.52 -25.07
C PHE A 154 5.13 -5.43 -26.39
N ILE A 155 6.10 -6.33 -26.60
CA ILE A 155 6.90 -6.36 -27.83
C ILE A 155 6.00 -6.61 -29.05
N THR A 156 5.00 -7.50 -28.91
CA THR A 156 4.08 -7.84 -30.00
C THR A 156 3.18 -6.67 -30.37
N VAL A 157 2.64 -5.96 -29.39
CA VAL A 157 1.81 -4.77 -29.63
C VAL A 157 2.62 -3.68 -30.32
N VAL A 158 3.85 -3.41 -29.86
CA VAL A 158 4.73 -2.40 -30.49
C VAL A 158 5.11 -2.80 -31.92
N LYS A 159 5.43 -4.08 -32.17
CA LYS A 159 5.65 -4.58 -33.54
C LYS A 159 4.41 -4.44 -34.41
N THR A 160 3.23 -4.67 -33.86
CA THR A 160 1.96 -4.54 -34.57
C THR A 160 1.69 -3.09 -34.95
N LEU A 161 1.93 -2.13 -34.05
CA LEU A 161 1.87 -0.68 -34.35
C LEU A 161 2.75 -0.34 -35.56
N ILE A 162 4.01 -0.78 -35.55
CA ILE A 162 4.93 -0.55 -36.68
C ILE A 162 4.43 -1.23 -37.97
N GLN A 163 3.85 -2.43 -37.88
CA GLN A 163 3.39 -3.19 -39.04
C GLN A 163 2.14 -2.59 -39.71
N ILE A 164 1.20 -2.05 -38.93
CA ILE A 164 -0.01 -1.42 -39.49
C ILE A 164 0.24 0.02 -39.97
N ALA A 165 1.36 0.62 -39.55
CA ALA A 165 1.70 1.97 -39.95
C ALA A 165 1.83 2.12 -41.49
N PRO A 166 1.45 3.29 -42.05
CA PRO A 166 1.64 3.60 -43.47
C PRO A 166 3.11 3.52 -43.91
N ALA A 167 3.35 3.23 -45.19
CA ALA A 167 4.72 3.10 -45.73
C ALA A 167 5.58 4.37 -45.51
N SER A 168 4.96 5.55 -45.60
CA SER A 168 5.62 6.82 -45.33
C SER A 168 6.02 6.98 -43.86
N TYR A 169 5.21 6.48 -42.92
CA TYR A 169 5.54 6.48 -41.49
C TYR A 169 6.59 5.42 -41.15
N LYS A 170 6.53 4.24 -41.75
CA LYS A 170 7.58 3.21 -41.64
C LYS A 170 8.95 3.73 -42.09
N ALA A 171 9.02 4.52 -43.16
CA ALA A 171 10.24 5.17 -43.59
C ALA A 171 10.77 6.18 -42.54
N LYS A 172 9.87 6.92 -41.87
CA LYS A 172 10.23 7.79 -40.74
C LYS A 172 10.70 7.00 -39.53
N ILE A 173 10.10 5.84 -39.22
CA ILE A 173 10.57 4.96 -38.14
C ILE A 173 12.00 4.48 -38.42
N ALA A 174 12.29 4.06 -39.66
CA ALA A 174 13.59 3.54 -40.04
C ALA A 174 14.71 4.59 -39.98
N ASN A 175 14.43 5.82 -40.43
CA ASN A 175 15.46 6.86 -40.64
C ASN A 175 15.40 8.03 -39.65
N GLY A 176 14.27 8.20 -38.96
CA GLY A 176 14.02 9.33 -38.07
C GLY A 176 14.89 9.29 -36.81
N THR A 177 15.33 10.48 -36.38
CA THR A 177 16.16 10.64 -35.18
C THR A 177 15.33 10.93 -33.92
N GLU A 178 14.04 11.21 -34.07
CA GLU A 178 13.15 11.54 -32.94
C GLU A 178 13.09 10.39 -31.92
N PRO A 179 12.95 10.71 -30.62
CA PRO A 179 12.91 9.71 -29.55
C PRO A 179 11.85 8.61 -29.77
N LYS A 180 10.67 8.95 -30.30
CA LYS A 180 9.61 7.99 -30.60
C LYS A 180 10.01 6.93 -31.64
N PHE A 181 10.79 7.31 -32.66
CA PHE A 181 11.27 6.37 -33.68
C PHE A 181 12.42 5.50 -33.16
N LYS A 182 13.31 6.06 -32.32
CA LYS A 182 14.35 5.28 -31.62
C LYS A 182 13.70 4.27 -30.66
N PHE A 183 12.68 4.68 -29.89
CA PHE A 183 11.91 3.83 -29.01
C PHE A 183 11.28 2.64 -29.76
N LEU A 184 10.55 2.90 -30.84
CA LEU A 184 9.92 1.86 -31.67
C LEU A 184 10.96 0.85 -32.19
N ARG A 185 12.11 1.34 -32.70
CA ARG A 185 13.19 0.46 -33.20
C ARG A 185 13.83 -0.37 -32.08
N MET A 186 14.10 0.21 -30.92
CA MET A 186 14.68 -0.50 -29.77
C MET A 186 13.77 -1.62 -29.30
N VAL A 187 12.49 -1.32 -29.01
CA VAL A 187 11.54 -2.31 -28.51
C VAL A 187 11.21 -3.37 -29.57
N ALA A 188 11.10 -3.00 -30.84
CA ALA A 188 10.93 -3.98 -31.92
C ALA A 188 12.15 -4.89 -32.08
N GLY A 189 13.34 -4.41 -31.76
CA GLY A 189 14.59 -5.18 -31.75
C GLY A 189 14.74 -6.13 -30.57
N TRP A 190 13.89 -6.03 -29.54
CA TRP A 190 13.95 -6.93 -28.39
C TRP A 190 13.64 -8.38 -28.79
N THR A 191 14.48 -9.29 -28.30
CA THR A 191 14.30 -10.74 -28.47
C THR A 191 14.20 -11.41 -27.10
N LEU A 192 13.17 -12.25 -26.92
CA LEU A 192 12.96 -12.99 -25.67
C LEU A 192 13.66 -14.35 -25.66
N GLN A 193 14.37 -14.72 -26.73
CA GLN A 193 15.01 -16.04 -26.84
C GLN A 193 16.03 -16.26 -25.71
N GLY A 194 16.86 -15.26 -25.41
CA GLY A 194 17.82 -15.34 -24.30
C GLY A 194 17.14 -15.47 -22.94
N ILE A 195 16.11 -14.67 -22.68
CA ILE A 195 15.34 -14.71 -21.43
C ILE A 195 14.67 -16.08 -21.25
N LYS A 196 13.98 -16.58 -22.28
CA LYS A 196 13.33 -17.90 -22.27
C LYS A 196 14.34 -19.03 -22.05
N LEU A 197 15.51 -18.96 -22.65
CA LEU A 197 16.57 -19.97 -22.46
C LEU A 197 17.08 -19.96 -21.01
N THR A 198 17.42 -18.79 -20.46
CA THR A 198 17.85 -18.68 -19.06
C THR A 198 16.76 -19.11 -18.07
N TYR A 199 15.49 -18.87 -18.39
CA TYR A 199 14.35 -19.31 -17.62
C TYR A 199 14.19 -20.83 -17.64
N MET A 200 14.30 -21.46 -18.81
CA MET A 200 14.26 -22.92 -18.94
C MET A 200 15.44 -23.59 -18.23
N ASP A 201 16.63 -23.00 -18.31
CA ASP A 201 17.80 -23.49 -17.58
C ASP A 201 17.59 -23.40 -16.07
N LEU A 202 16.97 -22.33 -15.56
CA LEU A 202 16.59 -22.19 -14.15
C LEU A 202 15.59 -23.28 -13.73
N LEU A 203 14.54 -23.52 -14.51
CA LEU A 203 13.53 -24.55 -14.20
C LEU A 203 14.07 -25.98 -14.25
N ASN A 204 15.18 -26.21 -14.97
CA ASN A 204 15.87 -27.50 -15.02
C ASN A 204 16.78 -27.76 -13.81
N LEU A 205 16.96 -26.78 -12.91
CA LEU A 205 17.75 -26.96 -11.69
C LEU A 205 17.00 -27.76 -10.63
N THR A 206 17.74 -28.49 -9.81
CA THR A 206 17.18 -29.14 -8.63
C THR A 206 16.87 -28.11 -7.55
N GLN A 207 15.61 -28.09 -7.11
CA GLN A 207 15.16 -27.26 -6.00
C GLN A 207 15.90 -27.59 -4.69
N PRO A 208 16.03 -26.63 -3.76
CA PRO A 208 15.50 -25.26 -3.81
C PRO A 208 16.32 -24.32 -4.72
N TYR A 209 15.68 -23.26 -5.20
CA TYR A 209 16.32 -22.19 -5.98
C TYR A 209 17.03 -21.19 -5.05
N TYR A 210 18.15 -20.64 -5.52
CA TYR A 210 18.95 -19.65 -4.82
C TYR A 210 19.08 -18.35 -5.62
N VAL A 211 19.41 -17.24 -4.93
CA VAL A 211 19.64 -15.93 -5.58
C VAL A 211 20.67 -16.01 -6.72
N THR A 212 21.71 -16.83 -6.58
CA THR A 212 22.74 -17.03 -7.62
C THR A 212 22.17 -17.64 -8.89
N ASP A 213 21.16 -18.51 -8.77
CA ASP A 213 20.54 -19.18 -9.91
C ASP A 213 19.80 -18.19 -10.82
N LEU A 214 19.31 -17.07 -10.27
CA LEU A 214 18.54 -16.06 -11.01
C LEU A 214 19.41 -15.02 -11.74
N ILE A 215 20.73 -14.98 -11.51
CA ILE A 215 21.62 -13.98 -12.12
C ILE A 215 21.46 -13.91 -13.65
N PRO A 216 21.50 -15.03 -14.41
CA PRO A 216 21.39 -14.99 -15.86
C PRO A 216 20.04 -14.45 -16.35
N TYR A 217 18.96 -14.81 -15.65
CA TYR A 217 17.61 -14.34 -15.95
C TYR A 217 17.46 -12.84 -15.67
N THR A 218 17.81 -12.40 -14.46
CA THR A 218 17.72 -11.00 -14.04
C THR A 218 18.54 -10.10 -14.96
N ARG A 219 19.77 -10.51 -15.31
CA ARG A 219 20.59 -9.78 -16.28
C ARG A 219 19.90 -9.67 -17.63
N SER A 220 19.36 -10.76 -18.15
CA SER A 220 18.74 -10.80 -19.49
C SER A 220 17.48 -9.93 -19.55
N VAL A 221 16.66 -9.94 -18.50
CA VAL A 221 15.45 -9.10 -18.40
C VAL A 221 15.84 -7.62 -18.32
N TYR A 222 16.68 -7.23 -17.36
CA TYR A 222 17.06 -5.82 -17.20
C TYR A 222 17.88 -5.28 -18.37
N ARG A 223 18.62 -6.12 -19.10
CA ARG A 223 19.30 -5.70 -20.33
C ARG A 223 18.33 -5.14 -21.38
N LEU A 224 17.10 -5.64 -21.46
CA LEU A 224 16.09 -5.04 -22.34
C LEU A 224 15.50 -3.78 -21.69
N LEU A 225 15.03 -3.91 -20.46
CA LEU A 225 14.24 -2.86 -19.79
C LEU A 225 15.02 -1.56 -19.57
N ILE A 226 16.30 -1.66 -19.21
CA ILE A 226 17.16 -0.51 -18.95
C ILE A 226 17.38 0.37 -20.19
N GLN A 227 17.33 -0.22 -21.40
CA GLN A 227 17.45 0.56 -22.64
C GLN A 227 16.39 1.66 -22.73
N VAL A 228 15.21 1.45 -22.18
CA VAL A 228 14.07 2.37 -22.29
C VAL A 228 13.74 3.06 -20.96
N TYR A 229 14.02 2.41 -19.83
CA TYR A 229 13.66 2.90 -18.49
C TYR A 229 14.11 4.35 -18.22
N TYR A 230 15.34 4.70 -18.58
CA TYR A 230 15.92 6.03 -18.33
C TYR A 230 15.30 7.17 -19.14
N TYR A 231 14.41 6.87 -20.10
CA TYR A 231 13.64 7.90 -20.78
C TYR A 231 12.65 8.59 -19.83
N GLY A 232 12.13 7.86 -18.84
CA GLY A 232 11.29 8.37 -17.76
C GLY A 232 9.89 7.74 -17.71
N GLU A 233 9.46 7.44 -16.48
CA GLU A 233 8.19 6.78 -16.12
C GLU A 233 6.95 7.38 -16.81
N SER A 234 6.71 8.68 -16.65
CA SER A 234 5.53 9.34 -17.25
C SER A 234 5.69 9.68 -18.73
N LYS A 235 6.87 9.42 -19.32
CA LYS A 235 7.21 9.86 -20.68
C LYS A 235 7.06 8.76 -21.72
N ILE A 236 7.28 7.49 -21.38
CA ILE A 236 7.01 6.38 -22.31
C ILE A 236 5.52 6.31 -22.70
N PRO A 237 4.55 6.43 -21.77
CA PRO A 237 3.14 6.52 -22.16
C PRO A 237 2.83 7.72 -23.06
N LYS A 238 3.52 8.86 -22.87
CA LYS A 238 3.38 10.03 -23.74
C LYS A 238 3.92 9.77 -25.14
N LEU A 239 5.08 9.12 -25.26
CA LEU A 239 5.61 8.68 -26.56
C LEU A 239 4.63 7.77 -27.30
N ILE A 240 4.03 6.81 -26.61
CA ILE A 240 3.05 5.90 -27.23
C ILE A 240 1.81 6.69 -27.72
N LYS A 241 1.34 7.69 -26.95
CA LYS A 241 0.24 8.57 -27.38
C LYS A 241 0.62 9.45 -28.58
N GLU A 242 1.86 9.94 -28.63
CA GLU A 242 2.38 10.70 -29.78
C GLU A 242 2.48 9.81 -31.03
N ILE A 243 2.97 8.57 -30.89
CA ILE A 243 3.01 7.59 -32.00
C ILE A 243 1.60 7.31 -32.53
N TYR A 244 0.63 7.13 -31.63
CA TYR A 244 -0.78 6.98 -32.01
C TYR A 244 -1.29 8.21 -32.76
N ALA A 245 -1.05 9.42 -32.26
CA ALA A 245 -1.52 10.65 -32.87
C ALA A 245 -0.95 10.85 -34.28
N ASP A 246 0.34 10.56 -34.45
CA ASP A 246 1.02 10.61 -35.75
C ASP A 246 0.45 9.61 -36.74
N GLU A 247 0.23 8.36 -36.31
CA GLU A 247 -0.34 7.32 -37.19
C GLU A 247 -1.81 7.58 -37.50
N ALA A 248 -2.60 8.07 -36.54
CA ALA A 248 -4.01 8.40 -36.72
C ALA A 248 -4.25 9.64 -37.59
N ALA A 249 -3.23 10.46 -37.82
CA ALA A 249 -3.30 11.61 -38.72
C ALA A 249 -3.36 11.20 -40.21
N TYR A 250 -3.02 9.96 -40.55
CA TYR A 250 -3.11 9.47 -41.92
C TYR A 250 -4.56 9.11 -42.29
N PRO A 251 -5.03 9.46 -43.52
CA PRO A 251 -6.43 9.24 -43.93
C PRO A 251 -6.90 7.78 -43.86
N ASP A 252 -6.02 6.84 -44.23
CA ASP A 252 -6.32 5.41 -44.31
C ASP A 252 -6.02 4.64 -43.01
N ALA A 253 -5.75 5.34 -41.91
CA ALA A 253 -5.35 4.72 -40.65
C ALA A 253 -6.53 4.05 -39.93
N PRO A 254 -6.40 2.79 -39.45
CA PRO A 254 -7.46 2.12 -38.71
C PRO A 254 -7.53 2.65 -37.26
N LYS A 255 -8.18 3.81 -37.08
CA LYS A 255 -8.17 4.61 -35.82
C LYS A 255 -8.61 3.83 -34.58
N ASP A 256 -9.66 3.01 -34.68
CA ASP A 256 -10.16 2.22 -33.54
C ASP A 256 -9.16 1.13 -33.12
N LYS A 257 -8.57 0.44 -34.11
CA LYS A 257 -7.54 -0.57 -33.88
C LYS A 257 -6.26 0.05 -33.31
N LEU A 258 -5.85 1.21 -33.82
CA LEU A 258 -4.72 1.98 -33.33
C LEU A 258 -4.92 2.45 -31.88
N SER A 259 -6.12 2.92 -31.55
CA SER A 259 -6.48 3.33 -30.19
C SER A 259 -6.42 2.15 -29.22
N GLY A 260 -6.95 0.98 -29.62
CA GLY A 260 -6.85 -0.26 -28.86
C GLY A 260 -5.40 -0.67 -28.59
N LEU A 261 -4.56 -0.71 -29.64
CA LEU A 261 -3.14 -1.07 -29.53
C LEU A 261 -2.34 -0.07 -28.67
N ALA A 262 -2.62 1.23 -28.79
CA ALA A 262 -1.97 2.25 -27.98
C ALA A 262 -2.32 2.11 -26.49
N LYS A 263 -3.59 1.87 -26.15
CA LYS A 263 -4.02 1.59 -24.78
C LYS A 263 -3.36 0.32 -24.25
N GLU A 264 -3.36 -0.75 -25.03
CA GLU A 264 -2.73 -2.01 -24.65
C GLU A 264 -1.22 -1.85 -24.41
N ALA A 265 -0.51 -1.16 -25.31
CA ALA A 265 0.92 -0.89 -25.16
C ALA A 265 1.23 -0.11 -23.87
N ILE A 266 0.42 0.89 -23.53
CA ILE A 266 0.59 1.66 -22.29
C ILE A 266 0.32 0.78 -21.06
N THR A 267 -0.76 0.01 -21.06
CA THR A 267 -1.08 -0.91 -19.95
C THR A 267 0.03 -1.94 -19.73
N GLN A 268 0.54 -2.53 -20.80
CA GLN A 268 1.66 -3.48 -20.75
C GLN A 268 2.95 -2.81 -20.26
N TRP A 269 3.23 -1.57 -20.67
CA TRP A 269 4.37 -0.82 -20.14
C TRP A 269 4.25 -0.54 -18.64
N LEU A 270 3.05 -0.16 -18.16
CA LEU A 270 2.80 0.05 -16.74
C LEU A 270 3.00 -1.25 -15.93
N TYR A 271 2.51 -2.38 -16.45
CA TYR A 271 2.78 -3.69 -15.86
C TYR A 271 4.28 -3.98 -15.80
N ILE A 272 5.01 -3.80 -16.90
CA ILE A 272 6.46 -3.98 -16.93
C ILE A 272 7.15 -3.13 -15.87
N GLN A 273 6.71 -1.88 -15.70
CA GLN A 273 7.32 -0.98 -14.75
C GLN A 273 7.07 -1.39 -13.29
N ASN A 274 5.83 -1.69 -12.94
CA ASN A 274 5.42 -1.95 -11.56
C ASN A 274 5.69 -3.40 -11.14
N GLU A 275 5.41 -4.36 -12.00
CA GLU A 275 5.49 -5.79 -11.67
C GLU A 275 6.82 -6.42 -12.06
N ILE A 276 7.59 -5.83 -12.99
CA ILE A 276 8.89 -6.39 -13.39
C ILE A 276 10.03 -5.50 -12.90
N ILE A 277 10.11 -4.24 -13.34
CA ILE A 277 11.23 -3.35 -13.01
C ILE A 277 11.29 -3.07 -11.51
N LYS A 278 10.16 -2.71 -10.89
CA LYS A 278 10.08 -2.47 -9.45
C LYS A 278 10.18 -3.79 -8.69
N LYS A 279 9.28 -4.76 -8.86
CA LYS A 279 9.33 -5.98 -8.01
C LYS A 279 10.61 -6.82 -8.15
N MET A 280 11.36 -6.76 -9.25
CA MET A 280 12.66 -7.44 -9.35
C MET A 280 13.86 -6.58 -8.92
N TYR A 281 13.69 -5.30 -8.57
CA TYR A 281 14.82 -4.43 -8.26
C TYR A 281 15.64 -4.90 -7.05
N PRO A 282 15.06 -5.53 -5.99
CA PRO A 282 15.87 -6.03 -4.88
C PRO A 282 16.85 -7.12 -5.34
N LEU A 283 16.46 -7.98 -6.28
CA LEU A 283 17.36 -8.97 -6.90
C LEU A 283 18.47 -8.28 -7.69
N LEU A 284 18.13 -7.28 -8.50
CA LEU A 284 19.11 -6.51 -9.24
C LEU A 284 20.10 -5.82 -8.29
N MET A 285 19.61 -5.17 -7.23
CA MET A 285 20.43 -4.53 -6.20
C MET A 285 21.36 -5.54 -5.53
N ARG A 286 20.87 -6.73 -5.16
CA ARG A 286 21.70 -7.80 -4.56
C ARG A 286 22.84 -8.24 -5.48
N MET A 287 22.63 -8.17 -6.79
CA MET A 287 23.58 -8.64 -7.81
C MET A 287 24.60 -7.57 -8.23
N CYS A 288 24.28 -6.27 -8.13
CA CYS A 288 25.13 -5.21 -8.68
C CYS A 288 25.47 -4.05 -7.73
N SER A 289 24.84 -3.91 -6.56
CA SER A 289 25.11 -2.80 -5.63
C SER A 289 25.71 -3.23 -4.30
N ASN A 290 26.70 -2.46 -3.84
CA ASN A 290 27.31 -2.59 -2.53
C ASN A 290 26.63 -1.75 -1.43
N THR A 291 25.68 -0.88 -1.79
CA THR A 291 24.87 -0.09 -0.86
C THR A 291 23.39 -0.43 -1.02
N PHE A 292 22.63 -0.20 0.05
CA PHE A 292 21.18 -0.30 0.04
C PHE A 292 20.61 1.05 -0.43
N GLU A 293 19.76 1.01 -1.46
CA GLU A 293 19.07 2.18 -1.98
C GLU A 293 17.60 1.80 -2.22
N GLU A 294 16.67 2.69 -1.89
CA GLU A 294 15.25 2.46 -2.10
C GLU A 294 14.85 2.73 -3.56
N PHE A 295 13.73 2.16 -3.99
CA PHE A 295 13.13 2.48 -5.28
C PHE A 295 12.44 3.86 -5.24
N PRO A 296 12.59 4.72 -6.27
CA PRO A 296 13.32 4.54 -7.53
C PRO A 296 14.78 5.05 -7.48
N ASP A 297 15.26 5.53 -6.33
CA ASP A 297 16.57 6.18 -6.21
C ASP A 297 17.74 5.24 -6.51
N PHE A 298 17.59 3.94 -6.26
CA PHE A 298 18.51 2.90 -6.72
C PHE A 298 18.90 3.07 -8.20
N PHE A 299 17.92 3.27 -9.09
CA PHE A 299 18.18 3.43 -10.51
C PHE A 299 18.84 4.79 -10.85
N LYS A 300 18.77 5.79 -9.98
CA LYS A 300 19.44 7.09 -10.18
C LYS A 300 20.87 7.09 -9.66
N VAL A 301 21.09 6.48 -8.51
CA VAL A 301 22.39 6.48 -7.81
C VAL A 301 23.33 5.42 -8.39
N LYS A 302 22.81 4.24 -8.74
CA LYS A 302 23.61 3.07 -9.16
C LYS A 302 23.60 2.82 -10.67
N VAL A 303 23.40 3.86 -11.48
CA VAL A 303 23.36 3.75 -12.95
C VAL A 303 24.58 3.02 -13.52
N ALA A 304 25.78 3.39 -13.08
CA ALA A 304 27.02 2.80 -13.59
C ALA A 304 27.14 1.30 -13.26
N ASP A 305 26.77 0.91 -12.04
CA ASP A 305 26.81 -0.49 -11.59
C ASP A 305 25.76 -1.34 -12.31
N ILE A 306 24.55 -0.79 -12.49
CA ILE A 306 23.47 -1.43 -13.25
C ILE A 306 23.91 -1.65 -14.70
N LEU A 307 24.41 -0.61 -15.38
CA LEU A 307 24.86 -0.70 -16.78
C LEU A 307 26.00 -1.71 -16.96
N LYS A 308 26.96 -1.73 -16.03
CA LYS A 308 28.03 -2.74 -16.00
C LYS A 308 27.48 -4.15 -15.85
N PHE A 309 26.52 -4.36 -14.94
CA PHE A 309 25.91 -5.67 -14.70
C PHE A 309 25.13 -6.18 -15.90
N VAL A 310 24.35 -5.31 -16.56
CA VAL A 310 23.54 -5.70 -17.74
C VAL A 310 24.35 -5.74 -19.05
N GLY A 311 25.57 -5.21 -19.04
CA GLY A 311 26.45 -5.15 -20.21
C GLY A 311 25.96 -4.15 -21.26
N LEU A 312 25.47 -2.98 -20.82
CA LEU A 312 25.04 -1.88 -21.68
C LEU A 312 25.96 -0.66 -21.51
N HIS A 313 26.07 0.14 -22.56
CA HIS A 313 26.71 1.45 -22.53
C HIS A 313 25.66 2.56 -22.60
N LYS A 314 26.03 3.80 -22.22
CA LYS A 314 25.12 4.97 -22.29
C LYS A 314 24.53 5.24 -23.69
N TYR A 315 25.18 4.74 -24.75
CA TYR A 315 24.73 4.90 -26.14
C TYR A 315 23.63 3.90 -26.53
N ASP A 316 23.48 2.83 -25.76
CA ASP A 316 22.42 1.82 -25.95
C ASP A 316 21.10 2.25 -25.29
N LEU A 317 21.10 3.39 -24.59
CA LEU A 317 19.97 3.90 -23.84
C LEU A 317 19.20 4.93 -24.64
N LEU A 318 17.87 4.85 -24.54
CA LEU A 318 16.96 5.91 -24.94
C LEU A 318 17.02 7.02 -23.90
N LEU A 319 17.90 7.98 -24.13
CA LEU A 319 18.04 9.18 -23.31
C LEU A 319 17.25 10.34 -23.90
N GLN A 320 16.85 11.25 -23.02
CA GLN A 320 16.23 12.50 -23.45
C GLN A 320 17.26 13.35 -24.21
N GLU A 321 16.85 13.87 -25.37
CA GLU A 321 17.59 14.96 -25.98
C GLU A 321 17.44 16.17 -25.06
N LYS A 322 18.55 16.72 -24.56
CA LYS A 322 18.53 17.96 -23.79
C LYS A 322 17.93 19.03 -24.69
N SER A 323 16.63 19.27 -24.59
CA SER A 323 16.05 20.53 -25.04
C SER A 323 16.89 21.63 -24.39
N LYS A 324 17.36 22.60 -25.18
CA LYS A 324 17.79 23.89 -24.66
C LYS A 324 16.58 24.48 -23.95
N GLU A 325 16.37 24.11 -22.70
CA GLU A 325 15.50 24.87 -21.84
C GLU A 325 16.19 26.23 -21.63
N PRO A 326 15.46 27.35 -21.74
CA PRO A 326 15.95 28.63 -21.24
C PRO A 326 16.37 28.47 -19.76
N PRO A 327 17.22 29.38 -19.26
CA PRO A 327 17.91 29.22 -17.98
C PRO A 327 16.97 28.79 -16.86
N VAL A 328 17.48 27.92 -16.01
CA VAL A 328 16.84 27.27 -14.84
C VAL A 328 16.41 28.26 -13.74
N GLU A 329 16.27 29.55 -14.05
CA GLU A 329 15.88 30.59 -13.07
C GLU A 329 14.37 30.89 -13.03
N GLU A 330 13.55 30.41 -13.97
CA GLU A 330 12.09 30.62 -13.92
C GLU A 330 11.29 29.43 -13.36
N LYS A 331 11.83 28.19 -13.37
CA LYS A 331 11.17 27.04 -12.69
C LYS A 331 11.55 26.89 -11.22
N ALA A 332 12.47 27.72 -10.71
CA ALA A 332 12.84 27.79 -9.30
C ALA A 332 12.16 28.94 -8.53
N LYS A 333 11.35 29.79 -9.20
CA LYS A 333 10.62 30.91 -8.56
C LYS A 333 9.11 30.71 -8.41
N GLU A 334 8.54 29.58 -8.86
CA GLU A 334 7.17 29.18 -8.51
C GLU A 334 7.08 28.17 -7.35
N ARG A 335 8.18 27.96 -6.62
CA ARG A 335 8.16 27.27 -5.33
C ARG A 335 8.70 28.20 -4.25
N LYS A 336 7.89 29.20 -3.91
CA LYS A 336 7.76 29.90 -2.61
C LYS A 336 6.88 31.14 -2.77
N ALA A 337 5.68 30.98 -3.31
CA ALA A 337 4.57 31.68 -2.71
C ALA A 337 4.18 30.85 -1.48
N ALA A 338 4.17 31.43 -0.29
CA ALA A 338 3.59 30.79 0.87
C ALA A 338 2.09 30.57 0.57
N VAL A 339 1.77 29.43 -0.04
CA VAL A 339 0.40 28.95 -0.16
C VAL A 339 -0.09 28.82 1.28
N PRO A 340 -1.22 29.43 1.67
CA PRO A 340 -1.77 29.24 3.01
C PRO A 340 -1.87 27.73 3.25
N THR A 341 -1.13 27.23 4.25
CA THR A 341 -1.06 25.80 4.56
C THR A 341 -2.47 25.33 4.91
N LYS A 342 -3.13 24.63 3.98
CA LYS A 342 -4.43 24.00 4.21
C LYS A 342 -4.25 22.83 5.19
N GLY A 343 -5.25 22.59 6.04
CA GLY A 343 -5.20 21.47 6.99
C GLY A 343 -4.15 21.59 8.10
N VAL A 344 -3.66 22.78 8.47
CA VAL A 344 -2.71 22.92 9.61
C VAL A 344 -3.35 22.40 10.88
N LYS A 345 -2.61 21.56 11.64
CA LYS A 345 -2.97 21.12 12.99
C LYS A 345 -2.76 22.29 13.96
N ASP A 346 -3.77 23.13 14.08
CA ASP A 346 -3.78 24.31 14.96
C ASP A 346 -4.52 24.02 16.28
N ALA A 347 -4.60 25.02 17.15
CA ALA A 347 -5.31 24.91 18.42
C ALA A 347 -6.82 24.60 18.24
N LEU A 348 -7.43 24.98 17.11
CA LEU A 348 -8.82 24.66 16.79
C LEU A 348 -8.99 23.15 16.55
N VAL A 349 -8.04 22.51 15.86
CA VAL A 349 -8.03 21.05 15.69
C VAL A 349 -7.92 20.34 17.03
N THR A 350 -6.98 20.74 17.90
CA THR A 350 -6.85 20.13 19.25
C THR A 350 -8.11 20.32 20.08
N THR A 351 -8.72 21.50 20.04
CA THR A 351 -9.99 21.78 20.73
C THR A 351 -11.13 20.95 20.14
N GLY A 352 -11.17 20.80 18.81
CA GLY A 352 -12.16 19.97 18.12
C GLY A 352 -12.04 18.49 18.46
N ILE A 353 -10.83 17.95 18.56
CA ILE A 353 -10.61 16.56 19.04
C ILE A 353 -11.11 16.41 20.47
N SER A 354 -10.74 17.33 21.37
CA SER A 354 -11.23 17.30 22.75
C SER A 354 -12.76 17.37 22.84
N LEU A 355 -13.39 18.24 22.02
CA LEU A 355 -14.84 18.34 21.92
C LEU A 355 -15.46 17.04 21.38
N LEU A 356 -14.87 16.40 20.38
CA LEU A 356 -15.33 15.10 19.88
C LEU A 356 -15.26 14.02 20.97
N ASN A 357 -14.23 14.00 21.80
CA ASN A 357 -14.14 13.04 22.91
C ASN A 357 -15.11 13.36 24.05
N GLN A 358 -15.44 14.64 24.29
CA GLN A 358 -16.50 15.01 25.23
C GLN A 358 -17.88 14.60 24.70
N LEU A 359 -18.14 14.82 23.40
CA LEU A 359 -19.39 14.44 22.76
C LEU A 359 -19.50 12.93 22.65
N PHE A 360 -18.42 12.23 22.28
CA PHE A 360 -18.39 10.79 22.01
C PHE A 360 -17.25 10.11 22.79
N PRO A 361 -17.41 9.95 24.11
CA PRO A 361 -16.35 9.39 24.94
C PRO A 361 -16.05 7.95 24.54
N GLN A 362 -14.75 7.61 24.58
CA GLN A 362 -14.19 6.32 24.20
C GLN A 362 -14.47 5.88 22.75
N ALA A 363 -14.84 6.81 21.86
CA ALA A 363 -14.96 6.52 20.43
C ALA A 363 -13.59 6.37 19.74
N GLY A 364 -12.53 6.99 20.29
CA GLY A 364 -11.15 6.86 19.80
C GLY A 364 -10.56 8.11 19.14
N PHE A 365 -11.26 9.26 19.15
CA PHE A 365 -10.75 10.48 18.49
C PHE A 365 -9.44 11.03 19.07
N ASP A 366 -9.11 10.73 20.33
CA ASP A 366 -7.80 11.10 20.90
C ASP A 366 -6.62 10.36 20.24
N ASN A 367 -6.88 9.19 19.64
CA ASN A 367 -5.86 8.30 19.10
C ASN A 367 -6.06 8.01 17.60
N LEU A 368 -6.47 9.00 16.81
CA LEU A 368 -6.72 8.85 15.37
C LEU A 368 -5.52 8.32 14.58
N GLU A 369 -4.31 8.53 15.08
CA GLU A 369 -3.06 7.99 14.53
C GLU A 369 -2.98 6.45 14.53
N ASN A 370 -3.72 5.80 15.41
CA ASN A 370 -3.80 4.34 15.50
C ASN A 370 -4.99 3.76 14.71
N HIS A 371 -5.69 4.57 13.91
CA HIS A 371 -6.83 4.14 13.09
C HIS A 371 -7.89 3.37 13.91
N PRO A 372 -8.50 4.01 14.92
CA PRO A 372 -9.51 3.36 15.75
C PRO A 372 -10.71 2.96 14.91
N ASP A 373 -11.26 1.78 15.18
CA ASP A 373 -12.46 1.33 14.49
C ASP A 373 -13.69 2.07 15.00
N LEU A 374 -14.19 3.01 14.19
CA LEU A 374 -15.33 3.84 14.54
C LEU A 374 -16.68 3.16 14.27
N TYR A 375 -16.72 2.09 13.47
CA TYR A 375 -17.97 1.41 13.11
C TYR A 375 -18.75 0.89 14.34
N PRO A 376 -18.15 0.11 15.26
CA PRO A 376 -18.87 -0.43 16.42
C PRO A 376 -19.55 0.65 17.28
N TYR A 377 -18.90 1.83 17.38
CA TYR A 377 -19.39 2.92 18.20
C TYR A 377 -20.53 3.67 17.51
N PHE A 378 -20.37 4.01 16.23
CA PHE A 378 -21.25 4.93 15.52
C PHE A 378 -22.39 4.26 14.75
N GLN A 379 -22.28 2.98 14.39
CA GLN A 379 -23.36 2.28 13.69
C GLN A 379 -24.69 2.28 14.47
N PRO A 380 -24.72 2.03 15.80
CA PRO A 380 -25.96 2.09 16.58
C PRO A 380 -26.56 3.49 16.69
N LEU A 381 -25.72 4.53 16.59
CA LEU A 381 -26.13 5.93 16.72
C LEU A 381 -26.71 6.46 15.39
N TYR A 382 -26.06 6.14 14.28
CA TYR A 382 -26.34 6.76 12.98
C TYR A 382 -26.92 5.83 11.92
N LYS A 383 -26.85 4.52 12.10
CA LYS A 383 -27.37 3.50 11.17
C LYS A 383 -26.89 3.74 9.73
N PHE A 384 -25.57 3.68 9.51
CA PHE A 384 -25.02 3.84 8.16
C PHE A 384 -25.47 2.71 7.24
N ALA A 385 -25.50 3.00 5.93
CA ALA A 385 -25.82 2.02 4.90
C ALA A 385 -24.79 0.88 4.83
N ASP A 386 -25.23 -0.24 4.25
CA ASP A 386 -24.38 -1.40 3.99
C ASP A 386 -23.20 -0.99 3.09
N GLY A 387 -22.00 -1.43 3.46
CA GLY A 387 -20.71 -0.95 2.95
C GLY A 387 -19.86 -0.22 3.98
N PHE A 388 -20.48 0.44 4.97
CA PHE A 388 -19.73 1.04 6.09
C PHE A 388 -19.23 -0.04 7.07
N ASN A 389 -20.01 -1.11 7.26
CA ASN A 389 -19.68 -2.32 8.02
C ASN A 389 -18.47 -3.07 7.49
N VAL A 390 -18.28 -3.11 6.17
CA VAL A 390 -17.16 -3.85 5.55
C VAL A 390 -15.89 -3.00 5.42
N LEU A 391 -15.97 -1.68 5.65
CA LEU A 391 -14.86 -0.76 5.49
C LEU A 391 -13.77 -0.99 6.53
N SER A 392 -12.50 -1.08 6.10
CA SER A 392 -11.37 -1.25 7.02
C SER A 392 -11.24 -0.04 7.97
N PRO A 393 -10.88 -0.24 9.25
CA PRO A 393 -10.56 0.87 10.15
C PRO A 393 -9.35 1.68 9.68
N GLU A 394 -8.42 1.05 8.96
CA GLU A 394 -7.27 1.73 8.34
C GLU A 394 -7.64 2.55 7.11
N ASN A 395 -8.84 2.34 6.54
CA ASN A 395 -9.31 3.13 5.42
C ASN A 395 -9.73 4.53 5.93
N PRO A 396 -9.10 5.61 5.45
CA PRO A 396 -9.35 6.96 5.95
C PRO A 396 -10.78 7.47 5.72
N LEU A 397 -11.55 6.83 4.83
CA LEU A 397 -12.96 7.14 4.64
C LEU A 397 -13.81 6.82 5.87
N GLN A 398 -13.39 5.89 6.74
CA GLN A 398 -14.18 5.54 7.92
C GLN A 398 -14.33 6.75 8.85
N VAL A 399 -13.19 7.39 9.19
CA VAL A 399 -13.16 8.64 9.99
C VAL A 399 -13.85 9.78 9.23
N THR A 400 -13.60 9.90 7.93
CA THR A 400 -14.18 10.95 7.09
C THR A 400 -15.71 10.94 7.11
N VAL A 401 -16.33 9.76 6.94
CA VAL A 401 -17.79 9.61 6.88
C VAL A 401 -18.45 9.83 8.25
N VAL A 402 -17.79 9.40 9.33
CA VAL A 402 -18.27 9.70 10.69
C VAL A 402 -18.25 11.20 10.95
N LEU A 403 -17.15 11.89 10.61
CA LEU A 403 -17.06 13.34 10.74
C LEU A 403 -18.08 14.07 9.85
N LEU A 404 -18.29 13.60 8.61
CA LEU A 404 -19.33 14.13 7.72
C LEU A 404 -20.70 14.08 8.37
N ARG A 405 -21.07 12.95 8.99
CA ARG A 405 -22.37 12.77 9.63
C ARG A 405 -22.53 13.62 10.89
N ILE A 406 -21.48 13.74 11.71
CA ILE A 406 -21.46 14.63 12.87
C ILE A 406 -21.67 16.08 12.43
N ILE A 407 -20.97 16.53 11.39
CA ILE A 407 -21.09 17.90 10.85
C ILE A 407 -22.48 18.12 10.25
N GLU A 408 -23.06 17.12 9.58
CA GLU A 408 -24.43 17.18 9.07
C GLU A 408 -25.44 17.46 10.19
N ASP A 409 -25.32 16.77 11.33
CA ASP A 409 -26.18 17.02 12.50
C ASP A 409 -25.99 18.46 13.04
N PHE A 410 -24.77 19.00 13.07
CA PHE A 410 -24.51 20.41 13.42
C PHE A 410 -25.13 21.38 12.42
N PHE A 411 -25.04 21.08 11.12
CA PHE A 411 -25.59 21.89 10.05
C PHE A 411 -27.11 21.97 10.09
N GLN A 412 -27.80 20.93 10.56
CA GLN A 412 -29.25 21.01 10.81
C GLN A 412 -29.61 22.13 11.80
N GLY A 413 -28.81 22.34 12.84
CA GLY A 413 -28.99 23.49 13.75
C GLY A 413 -28.60 24.81 13.09
N CYS A 414 -27.53 24.82 12.29
CA CYS A 414 -27.07 26.02 11.60
C CYS A 414 -28.06 26.53 10.53
N ARG A 415 -28.95 25.69 9.99
CA ARG A 415 -30.01 26.11 9.05
C ARG A 415 -30.98 27.14 9.65
N ASN A 416 -31.10 27.19 10.98
CA ASN A 416 -31.92 28.18 11.69
C ASN A 416 -31.19 29.51 11.96
N ILE A 417 -29.98 29.67 11.41
CA ILE A 417 -29.17 30.90 11.52
C ILE A 417 -29.35 31.75 10.25
N ASP A 418 -29.65 33.03 10.44
CA ASP A 418 -29.85 33.99 9.36
C ASP A 418 -28.51 34.49 8.81
N PHE A 419 -27.92 33.72 7.89
CA PHE A 419 -26.69 34.11 7.20
C PHE A 419 -26.94 35.24 6.18
N ILE A 420 -26.08 36.25 6.22
CA ILE A 420 -26.08 37.36 5.27
C ILE A 420 -25.07 37.04 4.16
N ASN A 421 -25.54 36.90 2.92
CA ASN A 421 -24.67 36.75 1.76
C ASN A 421 -23.89 38.05 1.53
N ILE A 422 -22.67 38.14 2.03
CA ILE A 422 -21.71 39.18 1.64
C ILE A 422 -21.18 38.76 0.26
N LYS A 423 -21.73 39.35 -0.80
CA LYS A 423 -21.10 39.27 -2.12
C LYS A 423 -19.86 40.15 -2.08
N ASP A 424 -18.68 39.55 -1.98
CA ASP A 424 -17.43 40.30 -2.14
C ASP A 424 -17.41 40.93 -3.54
N ALA A 425 -17.18 42.24 -3.59
CA ALA A 425 -17.31 43.09 -4.77
C ALA A 425 -16.15 42.97 -5.77
N SER A 426 -15.41 41.86 -5.78
CA SER A 426 -14.32 41.63 -6.71
C SER A 426 -14.52 40.35 -7.52
N GLU A 427 -14.88 40.58 -8.78
CA GLU A 427 -14.53 39.76 -9.96
C GLU A 427 -15.04 38.31 -10.03
N LYS A 428 -15.94 38.08 -11.01
CA LYS A 428 -16.15 36.82 -11.75
C LYS A 428 -15.79 35.54 -10.99
N ASP A 429 -16.67 35.02 -10.13
CA ASP A 429 -16.47 33.66 -9.61
C ASP A 429 -17.78 32.88 -9.51
N GLU A 430 -17.74 31.67 -10.05
CA GLU A 430 -18.71 30.59 -9.81
C GLU A 430 -18.52 30.07 -8.36
N GLY A 431 -18.55 30.96 -7.36
CA GLY A 431 -18.20 30.67 -5.98
C GLY A 431 -19.25 29.84 -5.23
N ASP A 432 -18.79 28.93 -4.36
CA ASP A 432 -19.63 28.21 -3.40
C ASP A 432 -20.16 29.18 -2.32
N SER A 433 -21.35 28.92 -1.76
CA SER A 433 -21.95 29.75 -0.70
C SER A 433 -22.29 28.90 0.52
N ILE A 434 -22.28 29.48 1.73
CA ILE A 434 -22.56 28.72 2.96
C ILE A 434 -23.94 28.06 2.91
N LEU A 435 -24.96 28.73 2.36
CA LEU A 435 -26.31 28.18 2.20
C LEU A 435 -26.30 26.95 1.29
N LYS A 436 -25.63 27.03 0.13
CA LYS A 436 -25.50 25.90 -0.78
C LYS A 436 -24.74 24.73 -0.14
N VAL A 437 -23.73 25.02 0.67
CA VAL A 437 -23.02 23.98 1.42
C VAL A 437 -23.95 23.29 2.42
N LEU A 438 -24.74 24.05 3.19
CA LEU A 438 -25.70 23.49 4.16
C LEU A 438 -26.77 22.61 3.49
N ASP A 439 -27.18 22.96 2.26
CA ASP A 439 -28.17 22.18 1.50
C ASP A 439 -27.58 20.90 0.92
N ASP A 440 -26.39 20.98 0.33
CA ASP A 440 -25.77 19.86 -0.40
C ASP A 440 -24.93 18.92 0.50
N TRP A 441 -24.65 19.26 1.77
CA TRP A 441 -23.66 18.53 2.59
C TRP A 441 -23.96 17.04 2.75
N SER A 442 -25.24 16.68 2.97
CA SER A 442 -25.64 15.27 3.14
C SER A 442 -25.37 14.43 1.88
N ALA A 443 -25.29 15.06 0.70
CA ALA A 443 -25.03 14.36 -0.55
C ALA A 443 -23.64 13.72 -0.62
N TYR A 444 -22.64 14.23 0.13
CA TYR A 444 -21.33 13.58 0.23
C TYR A 444 -21.42 12.19 0.86
N ARG A 445 -22.32 12.02 1.84
CA ARG A 445 -22.60 10.72 2.43
C ARG A 445 -23.51 9.91 1.52
N GLU A 446 -24.69 10.42 1.19
CA GLU A 446 -25.75 9.63 0.54
C GLU A 446 -25.47 9.35 -0.95
N SER A 447 -25.07 10.39 -1.69
CA SER A 447 -24.91 10.28 -3.15
C SER A 447 -23.50 9.87 -3.57
N VAL A 448 -22.47 10.29 -2.83
CA VAL A 448 -21.08 10.01 -3.18
C VAL A 448 -20.57 8.77 -2.43
N PHE A 449 -20.62 8.75 -1.10
CA PHE A 449 -20.12 7.59 -0.35
C PHE A 449 -21.04 6.36 -0.50
N GLU A 450 -22.30 6.44 -0.09
CA GLU A 450 -23.19 5.27 -0.06
C GLU A 450 -23.47 4.72 -1.48
N ARG A 451 -23.81 5.59 -2.43
CA ARG A 451 -24.13 5.15 -3.79
C ARG A 451 -22.91 4.85 -4.67
N LEU A 452 -21.91 5.74 -4.74
CA LEU A 452 -20.78 5.57 -5.66
C LEU A 452 -19.63 4.74 -5.08
N TYR A 453 -19.50 4.66 -3.75
CA TYR A 453 -18.40 3.95 -3.10
C TYR A 453 -18.83 2.64 -2.42
N CYS A 454 -19.87 2.66 -1.56
CA CYS A 454 -20.29 1.46 -0.83
C CYS A 454 -20.85 0.36 -1.72
N SER A 455 -21.66 0.70 -2.73
CA SER A 455 -22.21 -0.31 -3.65
C SER A 455 -21.10 -1.10 -4.38
N PRO A 456 -20.11 -0.47 -5.04
CA PRO A 456 -18.99 -1.20 -5.61
C PRO A 456 -18.13 -1.92 -4.56
N LEU A 457 -17.96 -1.36 -3.37
CA LEU A 457 -17.21 -2.00 -2.29
C LEU A 457 -17.85 -3.33 -1.86
N ASN A 458 -19.17 -3.36 -1.70
CA ASN A 458 -19.89 -4.59 -1.37
C ASN A 458 -19.75 -5.63 -2.48
N ASP A 459 -19.84 -5.20 -3.74
CA ASP A 459 -19.60 -6.09 -4.89
C ASP A 459 -18.19 -6.67 -4.86
N LEU A 460 -17.16 -5.85 -4.58
CA LEU A 460 -15.78 -6.32 -4.42
C LEU A 460 -15.68 -7.41 -3.37
N VAL A 461 -16.17 -7.12 -2.17
CA VAL A 461 -16.05 -7.96 -0.99
C VAL A 461 -16.78 -9.29 -1.18
N ASN A 462 -17.99 -9.25 -1.74
CA ASN A 462 -18.76 -10.45 -2.07
C ASN A 462 -18.06 -11.34 -3.11
N GLN A 463 -17.46 -10.74 -4.14
CA GLN A 463 -16.75 -11.48 -5.18
C GLN A 463 -15.45 -12.09 -4.66
N ILE A 464 -14.66 -11.35 -3.87
CA ILE A 464 -13.44 -11.87 -3.23
C ILE A 464 -13.78 -13.03 -2.30
N TYR A 465 -14.86 -12.91 -1.51
CA TYR A 465 -15.29 -13.98 -0.63
C TYR A 465 -15.69 -15.25 -1.40
N SER A 466 -16.29 -15.09 -2.58
CA SER A 466 -16.80 -16.19 -3.40
C SER A 466 -15.74 -16.80 -4.34
N GLN A 467 -14.73 -16.02 -4.76
CA GLN A 467 -13.76 -16.39 -5.79
C GLN A 467 -12.33 -16.06 -5.34
N LYS A 468 -11.50 -17.09 -5.21
CA LYS A 468 -10.15 -17.00 -4.62
C LYS A 468 -9.17 -16.08 -5.38
N ASP A 469 -9.34 -15.94 -6.70
CA ASP A 469 -8.41 -15.19 -7.57
C ASP A 469 -9.06 -13.92 -8.18
N PHE A 470 -10.19 -13.46 -7.61
CA PHE A 470 -10.94 -12.35 -8.18
C PHE A 470 -10.15 -11.04 -8.17
N GLU A 471 -9.41 -10.76 -7.10
CA GLU A 471 -8.61 -9.53 -6.98
C GLU A 471 -7.54 -9.44 -8.09
N ASP A 472 -7.00 -10.58 -8.52
CA ASP A 472 -5.99 -10.65 -9.58
C ASP A 472 -6.58 -10.55 -11.00
N SER A 473 -7.89 -10.77 -11.13
CA SER A 473 -8.60 -10.64 -12.40
C SER A 473 -8.59 -9.20 -12.91
N GLN A 474 -8.73 -9.02 -14.23
CA GLN A 474 -8.85 -7.69 -14.84
C GLN A 474 -10.04 -6.90 -14.27
N PHE A 475 -11.15 -7.58 -13.97
CA PHE A 475 -12.34 -6.95 -13.41
C PHE A 475 -12.12 -6.53 -11.94
N GLY A 476 -11.52 -7.39 -11.12
CA GLY A 476 -11.15 -7.06 -9.73
C GLY A 476 -10.19 -5.88 -9.67
N LYS A 477 -9.12 -5.89 -10.47
CA LYS A 477 -8.17 -4.77 -10.58
C LYS A 477 -8.84 -3.47 -11.00
N LYS A 478 -9.81 -3.52 -11.92
CA LYS A 478 -10.58 -2.35 -12.36
C LYS A 478 -11.44 -1.79 -11.23
N LEU A 479 -12.10 -2.66 -10.48
CA LEU A 479 -12.99 -2.26 -9.40
C LEU A 479 -12.23 -1.69 -8.21
N VAL A 480 -11.11 -2.33 -7.81
CA VAL A 480 -10.16 -1.79 -6.82
C VAL A 480 -9.62 -0.43 -7.27
N THR A 481 -9.14 -0.33 -8.51
CA THR A 481 -8.65 0.95 -9.06
C THR A 481 -9.72 2.01 -9.01
N SER A 482 -10.97 1.68 -9.38
CA SER A 482 -12.11 2.60 -9.31
C SER A 482 -12.31 3.16 -7.90
N LEU A 483 -12.39 2.29 -6.89
CA LEU A 483 -12.55 2.69 -5.48
C LEU A 483 -11.43 3.64 -5.03
N LEU A 484 -10.17 3.35 -5.39
CA LEU A 484 -9.04 4.21 -5.04
C LEU A 484 -9.11 5.59 -5.71
N TRP A 485 -9.52 5.66 -6.98
CA TRP A 485 -9.75 6.93 -7.68
C TRP A 485 -10.93 7.72 -7.07
N GLN A 486 -11.99 7.04 -6.61
CA GLN A 486 -13.13 7.67 -5.92
C GLN A 486 -12.72 8.28 -4.57
N THR A 487 -11.91 7.55 -3.77
CA THR A 487 -11.30 8.07 -2.54
C THR A 487 -10.51 9.34 -2.82
N ASN A 488 -9.68 9.34 -3.88
CA ASN A 488 -8.87 10.49 -4.23
C ASN A 488 -9.68 11.70 -4.75
N TYR A 489 -10.64 11.51 -5.66
CA TYR A 489 -11.39 12.67 -6.22
C TYR A 489 -12.26 13.37 -5.23
N HIS A 490 -13.03 12.60 -4.46
CA HIS A 490 -14.13 13.18 -3.73
C HIS A 490 -13.75 13.54 -2.30
N PHE A 491 -12.78 12.84 -1.71
CA PHE A 491 -12.51 12.94 -0.29
C PHE A 491 -11.07 13.35 0.02
N LEU A 492 -10.07 12.61 -0.46
CA LEU A 492 -8.69 12.71 -0.02
C LEU A 492 -7.73 13.11 -1.15
N PRO A 493 -7.45 14.42 -1.34
CA PRO A 493 -6.65 14.90 -2.47
C PRO A 493 -5.18 14.44 -2.46
N ASN A 494 -4.63 14.17 -1.27
CA ASN A 494 -3.23 13.71 -1.14
C ASN A 494 -3.10 12.18 -1.16
N PHE A 495 -4.19 11.45 -1.43
CA PHE A 495 -4.21 9.99 -1.38
C PHE A 495 -3.43 9.42 -2.56
N LYS A 496 -2.25 8.86 -2.28
CA LYS A 496 -1.37 8.26 -3.29
C LYS A 496 -1.58 6.76 -3.32
N PHE A 497 -1.80 6.22 -4.51
CA PHE A 497 -1.92 4.77 -4.71
C PHE A 497 -1.32 4.37 -6.03
N GLU A 498 -0.97 3.09 -6.14
CA GLU A 498 -0.46 2.52 -7.38
C GLU A 498 -1.61 2.25 -8.35
N GLN A 499 -1.55 2.88 -9.52
CA GLN A 499 -2.52 2.63 -10.58
C GLN A 499 -2.27 1.23 -11.16
N LEU A 500 -3.21 0.32 -10.91
CA LEU A 500 -3.16 -1.04 -11.48
C LEU A 500 -3.59 -1.05 -12.95
N ILE A 501 -4.40 -0.07 -13.37
CA ILE A 501 -4.91 0.08 -14.73
C ILE A 501 -4.89 1.57 -15.11
N LEU A 502 -4.60 1.88 -16.38
CA LEU A 502 -4.58 3.24 -16.93
C LEU A 502 -5.98 3.89 -17.01
N GLU A 503 -7.04 3.08 -17.07
CA GLU A 503 -8.42 3.57 -17.13
C GLU A 503 -8.76 4.30 -15.83
N ARG A 504 -8.74 5.63 -15.90
CA ARG A 504 -9.35 6.46 -14.88
C ARG A 504 -10.87 6.32 -15.00
N PRO A 505 -11.59 5.97 -13.91
CA PRO A 505 -13.05 5.96 -13.94
C PRO A 505 -13.58 7.35 -14.27
N ALA A 506 -14.70 7.41 -14.97
CA ALA A 506 -15.42 8.67 -15.15
C ALA A 506 -15.84 9.20 -13.77
N ASP A 507 -15.70 10.51 -13.57
CA ASP A 507 -16.27 11.16 -12.40
C ASP A 507 -17.78 11.28 -12.61
N GLU A 508 -18.55 10.49 -11.87
CA GLU A 508 -20.02 10.47 -11.92
C GLU A 508 -20.66 11.41 -10.90
N SER A 509 -19.85 12.06 -10.04
CA SER A 509 -20.36 12.99 -9.04
C SER A 509 -20.66 14.35 -9.68
N LYS A 510 -21.82 14.91 -9.33
CA LYS A 510 -22.19 16.29 -9.69
C LYS A 510 -21.72 17.32 -8.66
N TYR A 511 -21.16 16.86 -7.55
CA TYR A 511 -20.79 17.70 -6.42
C TYR A 511 -19.30 18.07 -6.46
N PRO A 512 -18.93 19.31 -6.07
CA PRO A 512 -17.53 19.68 -5.89
C PRO A 512 -16.84 18.73 -4.90
N PRO A 513 -15.54 18.46 -5.03
CA PRO A 513 -14.82 17.64 -4.07
C PRO A 513 -14.95 18.15 -2.61
N LEU A 514 -15.14 17.22 -1.66
CA LEU A 514 -15.34 17.54 -0.25
C LEU A 514 -14.20 18.40 0.30
N PHE A 515 -12.96 18.05 -0.02
CA PHE A 515 -11.78 18.75 0.49
C PHE A 515 -11.73 20.24 0.13
N LYS A 516 -12.33 20.65 -1.00
CA LYS A 516 -12.47 22.08 -1.36
C LYS A 516 -13.56 22.75 -0.53
N ARG A 517 -14.70 22.07 -0.33
CA ARG A 517 -15.81 22.60 0.47
C ARG A 517 -15.43 22.74 1.94
N THR A 518 -14.74 21.75 2.51
CA THR A 518 -14.30 21.81 3.91
C THR A 518 -13.35 23.00 4.16
N ASP A 519 -12.41 23.26 3.24
CA ASP A 519 -11.51 24.44 3.31
C ASP A 519 -12.30 25.76 3.24
N PHE A 520 -13.28 25.85 2.35
CA PHE A 520 -14.18 27.01 2.25
C PHE A 520 -14.95 27.24 3.55
N VAL A 521 -15.61 26.20 4.08
CA VAL A 521 -16.41 26.32 5.31
C VAL A 521 -15.54 26.69 6.50
N ARG A 522 -14.35 26.07 6.65
CA ARG A 522 -13.41 26.42 7.73
C ARG A 522 -13.08 27.91 7.69
N LYS A 523 -12.72 28.44 6.53
CA LYS A 523 -12.38 29.87 6.37
C LYS A 523 -13.57 30.79 6.67
N TYR A 524 -14.74 30.45 6.12
CA TYR A 524 -15.97 31.22 6.34
C TYR A 524 -16.34 31.27 7.82
N LEU A 525 -16.43 30.11 8.48
CA LEU A 525 -16.77 30.02 9.89
C LEU A 525 -15.70 30.63 10.80
N THR A 526 -14.42 30.56 10.44
CA THR A 526 -13.35 31.25 11.20
C THR A 526 -13.59 32.75 11.23
N SER A 527 -13.94 33.34 10.09
CA SER A 527 -14.27 34.78 10.01
C SER A 527 -15.51 35.11 10.86
N VAL A 528 -16.58 34.34 10.75
CA VAL A 528 -17.83 34.55 11.51
C VAL A 528 -17.60 34.41 13.01
N VAL A 529 -16.95 33.34 13.46
CA VAL A 529 -16.69 33.07 14.88
C VAL A 529 -15.74 34.11 15.47
N SER A 530 -14.73 34.58 14.72
CA SER A 530 -13.84 35.65 15.18
C SER A 530 -14.60 36.95 15.43
N GLN A 531 -15.58 37.30 14.58
CA GLN A 531 -16.42 38.46 14.80
C GLN A 531 -17.31 38.28 16.03
N CYS A 532 -17.97 37.13 16.16
CA CYS A 532 -18.74 36.80 17.34
C CYS A 532 -17.89 36.94 18.61
N ASP A 533 -16.74 36.27 18.69
CA ASP A 533 -15.83 36.31 19.85
C ASP A 533 -15.42 37.74 20.24
N SER A 534 -15.23 38.64 19.26
CA SER A 534 -14.91 40.05 19.53
C SER A 534 -16.08 40.86 20.12
N LEU A 535 -17.32 40.45 19.84
CA LEU A 535 -18.56 41.13 20.21
C LEU A 535 -19.35 40.42 21.33
N VAL A 536 -18.86 39.29 21.85
CA VAL A 536 -19.53 38.51 22.93
C VAL A 536 -19.89 39.38 24.13
N LYS A 537 -19.00 40.31 24.53
CA LYS A 537 -19.23 41.16 25.71
C LYS A 537 -20.30 42.22 25.50
N THR A 538 -20.45 42.69 24.27
CA THR A 538 -21.36 43.80 23.92
C THR A 538 -22.65 43.31 23.25
N HIS A 539 -22.72 42.03 22.89
CA HIS A 539 -23.79 41.46 22.06
C HIS A 539 -24.09 42.33 20.83
N GLY A 540 -23.03 42.81 20.17
CA GLY A 540 -23.12 43.71 19.02
C GLY A 540 -23.52 43.01 17.72
N ASP A 541 -23.77 43.80 16.67
CA ASP A 541 -24.16 43.29 15.36
C ASP A 541 -22.98 42.60 14.63
N VAL A 542 -23.21 41.40 14.12
CA VAL A 542 -22.24 40.62 13.33
C VAL A 542 -22.55 40.78 11.85
N THR A 543 -21.54 41.08 11.01
CA THR A 543 -21.80 41.45 9.61
C THR A 543 -22.35 40.29 8.77
N CYS A 544 -22.03 39.05 9.15
CA CYS A 544 -22.34 37.85 8.38
C CYS A 544 -23.57 37.08 8.89
N VAL A 545 -24.10 37.42 10.08
CA VAL A 545 -25.18 36.68 10.76
C VAL A 545 -26.08 37.67 11.49
N ARG A 546 -27.40 37.60 11.26
CA ARG A 546 -28.37 38.53 11.89
C ARG A 546 -28.75 38.15 13.32
N ASN A 547 -28.79 36.86 13.64
CA ASN A 547 -29.24 36.34 14.92
C ASN A 547 -28.17 35.54 15.70
N PRO A 548 -26.93 36.02 15.86
CA PRO A 548 -25.85 35.25 16.49
C PRO A 548 -26.07 35.00 17.99
N TRP A 549 -26.82 35.88 18.66
CA TRP A 549 -27.05 35.82 20.11
C TRP A 549 -28.34 35.11 20.50
N GLU A 550 -29.17 34.74 19.52
CA GLU A 550 -30.39 33.99 19.79
C GLU A 550 -30.09 32.56 20.23
N HIS A 551 -31.04 31.99 20.96
CA HIS A 551 -30.98 30.59 21.36
C HIS A 551 -31.01 29.69 20.12
N TYR A 552 -30.05 28.78 20.00
CA TYR A 552 -30.02 27.90 18.84
C TYR A 552 -31.24 26.98 18.80
N LYS A 553 -31.62 26.53 17.60
CA LYS A 553 -32.78 25.66 17.39
C LYS A 553 -32.45 24.52 16.45
N PHE A 554 -32.95 23.34 16.79
CA PHE A 554 -32.94 22.16 15.92
C PHE A 554 -34.39 21.80 15.63
N ASP A 555 -34.76 21.75 14.36
CA ASP A 555 -36.14 21.41 13.96
C ASP A 555 -36.48 19.97 14.33
N ILE A 556 -35.49 19.09 14.26
CA ILE A 556 -35.57 17.68 14.61
C ILE A 556 -34.44 17.36 15.59
N PRO A 557 -34.72 16.79 16.77
CA PRO A 557 -33.69 16.33 17.69
C PRO A 557 -32.84 15.22 17.07
N ASN A 558 -31.55 15.48 16.90
CA ASN A 558 -30.52 14.54 16.46
C ASN A 558 -29.51 14.22 17.58
N GLU A 559 -28.52 13.35 17.32
CA GLU A 559 -27.57 12.92 18.36
C GLU A 559 -26.70 14.06 18.89
N ILE A 560 -26.34 15.02 18.02
CA ILE A 560 -25.60 16.21 18.44
C ILE A 560 -26.44 17.12 19.30
N SER A 561 -27.67 17.46 18.88
CA SER A 561 -28.57 18.36 19.61
C SER A 561 -28.76 17.91 21.07
N LYS A 562 -29.01 16.62 21.31
CA LYS A 562 -29.16 16.03 22.65
C LYS A 562 -27.91 16.23 23.51
N ARG A 563 -26.73 16.04 22.92
CA ARG A 563 -25.44 16.10 23.63
C ARG A 563 -25.00 17.53 23.89
N ILE A 564 -25.14 18.43 22.92
CA ILE A 564 -24.78 19.84 23.10
C ILE A 564 -25.76 20.58 24.01
N ASP A 565 -27.05 20.19 24.05
CA ASP A 565 -28.03 20.75 24.98
C ASP A 565 -27.61 20.56 26.44
N ILE A 566 -26.99 19.42 26.74
CA ILE A 566 -26.45 19.11 28.07
C ILE A 566 -25.16 19.90 28.34
N LEU A 567 -24.27 20.03 27.33
CA LEU A 567 -22.99 20.73 27.48
C LEU A 567 -23.12 22.25 27.59
N LEU A 568 -23.98 22.86 26.77
CA LEU A 568 -24.21 24.30 26.71
C LEU A 568 -25.34 24.76 27.63
N GLY A 569 -26.07 23.82 28.24
CA GLY A 569 -27.13 24.10 29.20
C GLY A 569 -28.35 24.73 28.54
N ALA A 570 -28.88 24.13 27.47
CA ALA A 570 -30.01 24.66 26.70
C ALA A 570 -31.30 24.86 27.53
N GLN A 571 -31.42 24.17 28.67
CA GLN A 571 -32.53 24.40 29.61
C GLN A 571 -32.49 25.80 30.26
N ASN A 572 -31.33 26.46 30.27
CA ASN A 572 -31.19 27.82 30.75
C ASN A 572 -31.72 28.82 29.70
N LYS A 573 -32.88 29.41 29.97
CA LYS A 573 -33.53 30.43 29.13
C LYS A 573 -33.18 31.87 29.51
N SER A 574 -32.21 32.07 30.41
CA SER A 574 -31.73 33.42 30.75
C SER A 574 -30.97 34.06 29.59
N ALA A 575 -30.88 35.38 29.59
CA ALA A 575 -30.16 36.15 28.57
C ALA A 575 -28.65 35.82 28.50
N ASN A 576 -28.07 35.27 29.57
CA ASN A 576 -26.65 34.89 29.67
C ASN A 576 -26.43 33.40 29.39
N THR A 577 -27.30 32.76 28.62
CA THR A 577 -27.16 31.34 28.27
C THR A 577 -26.02 31.11 27.27
N ASN A 578 -25.29 30.02 27.47
CA ASN A 578 -24.26 29.57 26.51
C ASN A 578 -24.89 28.83 25.31
N ALA A 579 -26.17 28.49 25.36
CA ALA A 579 -26.88 27.86 24.27
C ALA A 579 -27.36 28.91 23.25
N ASN A 580 -26.43 29.50 22.50
CA ASN A 580 -26.71 30.49 21.47
C ASN A 580 -26.07 30.10 20.11
N ASN A 581 -26.53 30.76 19.04
CA ASN A 581 -26.06 30.50 17.67
C ASN A 581 -24.54 30.73 17.51
N ALA A 582 -23.96 31.71 18.21
CA ALA A 582 -22.52 31.96 18.19
C ALA A 582 -21.71 30.75 18.70
N ASN A 583 -22.13 30.13 19.81
CA ASN A 583 -21.49 28.93 20.34
C ASN A 583 -21.74 27.69 19.45
N LEU A 584 -22.93 27.57 18.84
CA LEU A 584 -23.18 26.52 17.85
C LEU A 584 -22.22 26.62 16.66
N LEU A 585 -22.00 27.82 16.14
CA LEU A 585 -21.05 28.07 15.04
C LEU A 585 -19.61 27.78 15.48
N LYS A 586 -19.24 28.11 16.72
CA LYS A 586 -17.92 27.82 17.29
C LYS A 586 -17.65 26.32 17.39
N TYR A 587 -18.62 25.56 17.90
CA TYR A 587 -18.52 24.10 18.01
C TYR A 587 -18.43 23.47 16.60
N THR A 588 -19.27 23.93 15.68
CA THR A 588 -19.27 23.53 14.27
C THR A 588 -17.91 23.78 13.61
N LEU A 589 -17.30 24.95 13.83
CA LEU A 589 -15.96 25.30 13.34
C LEU A 589 -14.89 24.35 13.88
N CYS A 590 -14.92 24.03 15.17
CA CYS A 590 -13.96 23.10 15.77
C CYS A 590 -14.01 21.73 15.10
N ILE A 591 -15.20 21.17 14.86
CA ILE A 591 -15.34 19.85 14.21
C ILE A 591 -14.92 19.90 12.74
N ILE A 592 -15.32 20.94 12.00
CA ILE A 592 -14.89 21.13 10.61
C ILE A 592 -13.37 21.28 10.49
N SER A 593 -12.73 21.92 11.47
CA SER A 593 -11.27 22.05 11.51
C SER A 593 -10.60 20.68 11.64
N VAL A 594 -11.17 19.74 12.40
CA VAL A 594 -10.68 18.35 12.48
C VAL A 594 -10.82 17.64 11.15
N LEU A 595 -11.97 17.77 10.46
CA LEU A 595 -12.15 17.18 9.13
C LEU A 595 -11.18 17.80 8.11
N ASP A 596 -11.00 19.12 8.13
CA ASP A 596 -10.06 19.82 7.25
C ASP A 596 -8.61 19.34 7.48
N TRP A 597 -8.18 19.23 8.74
CA TRP A 597 -6.89 18.65 9.07
C TRP A 597 -6.77 17.20 8.58
N TRP A 598 -7.79 16.37 8.82
CA TRP A 598 -7.79 14.96 8.44
C TRP A 598 -7.61 14.77 6.92
N ILE A 599 -8.32 15.53 6.09
CA ILE A 599 -8.33 15.34 4.63
C ILE A 599 -7.37 16.26 3.87
N ASN A 600 -7.15 17.51 4.30
CA ASN A 600 -6.33 18.46 3.52
C ASN A 600 -4.85 18.46 3.92
N ASN A 601 -4.48 17.93 5.10
CA ASN A 601 -3.08 17.88 5.53
C ASN A 601 -2.35 16.65 4.93
N PRO A 602 -1.28 16.83 4.14
CA PRO A 602 -0.50 15.70 3.61
C PRO A 602 0.15 14.82 4.68
N GLU A 603 0.38 15.36 5.88
CA GLU A 603 0.97 14.67 7.04
C GLU A 603 -0.10 14.09 7.99
N SER A 604 -1.38 14.18 7.63
CA SER A 604 -2.46 13.56 8.41
C SER A 604 -2.29 12.03 8.48
N PRO A 605 -2.67 11.38 9.60
CA PRO A 605 -2.70 9.92 9.68
C PRO A 605 -3.53 9.26 8.58
N ALA A 606 -4.48 9.98 7.99
CA ALA A 606 -5.26 9.53 6.84
C ALA A 606 -4.42 9.03 5.65
N TYR A 607 -3.16 9.44 5.56
CA TYR A 607 -2.24 9.14 4.46
C TYR A 607 -1.11 8.18 4.84
N MET A 608 -1.11 7.65 6.06
CA MET A 608 -0.02 6.80 6.59
C MET A 608 -0.23 5.30 6.32
N THR A 609 -1.46 4.89 6.02
CA THR A 609 -1.83 3.48 5.81
C THR A 609 -1.74 3.06 4.35
N SER A 610 -1.65 1.75 4.12
CA SER A 610 -1.63 1.18 2.78
C SER A 610 -2.95 1.46 2.06
N PRO A 611 -2.93 1.98 0.83
CA PRO A 611 -4.14 2.17 0.02
C PRO A 611 -4.90 0.87 -0.26
N ARG A 612 -4.23 -0.29 -0.15
CA ARG A 612 -4.83 -1.62 -0.37
C ARG A 612 -5.77 -2.06 0.76
N HIS A 613 -5.72 -1.43 1.93
CA HIS A 613 -6.59 -1.77 3.06
C HIS A 613 -7.98 -1.15 2.89
N ILE A 614 -8.69 -1.58 1.85
CA ILE A 614 -9.99 -1.02 1.47
C ILE A 614 -11.10 -1.57 2.38
N TYR A 615 -11.10 -2.88 2.62
CA TYR A 615 -12.12 -3.61 3.39
C TYR A 615 -11.48 -4.38 4.55
N ARG A 616 -12.31 -4.80 5.52
CA ARG A 616 -11.88 -5.56 6.70
C ARG A 616 -11.49 -6.98 6.34
N ILE A 617 -10.43 -7.48 6.97
CA ILE A 617 -9.97 -8.86 6.82
C ILE A 617 -10.11 -9.55 8.17
N SER A 618 -10.75 -10.72 8.16
CA SER A 618 -10.88 -11.58 9.33
C SER A 618 -9.53 -12.18 9.72
N ALA A 619 -9.16 -12.04 10.99
CA ALA A 619 -7.91 -12.60 11.51
C ALA A 619 -7.92 -14.14 11.58
N GLU A 620 -9.09 -14.78 11.55
CA GLU A 620 -9.23 -16.23 11.69
C GLU A 620 -8.93 -16.97 10.37
N ASP A 621 -9.41 -16.43 9.25
CA ASP A 621 -9.39 -17.10 7.95
C ASP A 621 -8.80 -16.27 6.80
N GLY A 622 -8.41 -15.01 7.07
CA GLY A 622 -7.83 -14.11 6.08
C GLY A 622 -8.82 -13.65 5.00
N LYS A 623 -10.13 -13.91 5.18
CA LYS A 623 -11.17 -13.54 4.22
C LYS A 623 -11.78 -12.18 4.55
N PRO A 624 -12.52 -11.58 3.61
CA PRO A 624 -13.27 -10.37 3.89
C PRO A 624 -14.24 -10.56 5.08
N GLN A 625 -14.19 -9.65 6.03
CA GLN A 625 -15.09 -9.61 7.17
C GLN A 625 -16.25 -8.64 6.90
N PHE A 626 -17.47 -9.16 6.94
CA PHE A 626 -18.67 -8.41 6.56
C PHE A 626 -19.20 -7.47 7.64
N SER A 627 -18.84 -7.68 8.90
CA SER A 627 -19.21 -6.80 10.01
C SER A 627 -18.42 -7.16 11.28
N VAL A 628 -18.48 -6.28 12.27
CA VAL A 628 -17.96 -6.46 13.62
C VAL A 628 -19.05 -6.18 14.65
N GLN A 629 -18.87 -6.67 15.87
CA GLN A 629 -19.87 -6.52 16.92
C GLN A 629 -20.07 -5.05 17.30
N GLU A 630 -21.33 -4.61 17.24
CA GLU A 630 -21.73 -3.25 17.63
C GLU A 630 -21.71 -3.06 19.15
N ARG A 631 -21.41 -1.83 19.59
CA ARG A 631 -21.46 -1.43 21.00
C ARG A 631 -22.89 -1.05 21.41
N ASN A 632 -23.17 -1.09 22.70
CA ASN A 632 -24.49 -0.71 23.26
C ASN A 632 -24.40 0.24 24.48
N ASP A 633 -23.20 0.75 24.78
CA ASP A 633 -22.88 1.51 25.98
C ASP A 633 -22.71 3.03 25.73
N GLN A 634 -22.83 3.50 24.49
CA GLN A 634 -22.46 4.86 24.05
C GLN A 634 -23.14 5.98 24.86
N ASN A 635 -24.46 5.86 25.09
CA ASN A 635 -25.22 6.87 25.85
C ASN A 635 -24.88 6.86 27.35
N LYS A 636 -24.55 5.68 27.88
CA LYS A 636 -24.09 5.53 29.26
C LYS A 636 -22.73 6.21 29.46
N LEU A 637 -21.80 5.96 28.54
CA LEU A 637 -20.47 6.59 28.56
C LEU A 637 -20.57 8.12 28.52
N PHE A 638 -21.45 8.67 27.68
CA PHE A 638 -21.69 10.11 27.65
C PHE A 638 -22.24 10.63 28.99
N ALA A 639 -23.26 9.98 29.55
CA ALA A 639 -23.81 10.39 30.84
C ALA A 639 -22.78 10.31 31.98
N ASP A 640 -21.93 9.29 31.99
CA ASP A 640 -20.90 9.10 33.01
C ASP A 640 -19.76 10.15 32.87
N GLU A 641 -19.35 10.50 31.65
CA GLU A 641 -18.36 11.58 31.41
C GLU A 641 -18.90 12.94 31.87
N ILE A 642 -20.17 13.25 31.58
CA ILE A 642 -20.82 14.48 32.06
C ILE A 642 -20.84 14.52 33.59
N ARG A 643 -21.24 13.44 34.25
CA ARG A 643 -21.23 13.35 35.73
C ARG A 643 -19.83 13.56 36.30
N ALA A 644 -18.82 12.94 35.70
CA ALA A 644 -17.42 13.11 36.10
C ALA A 644 -16.96 14.57 35.94
N ALA A 645 -17.32 15.23 34.83
CA ALA A 645 -17.00 16.64 34.60
C ALA A 645 -17.65 17.58 35.63
N TYR A 646 -18.91 17.33 36.01
CA TYR A 646 -19.57 18.08 37.09
C TYR A 646 -18.89 17.89 38.45
N GLN A 647 -18.46 16.66 38.76
CA GLN A 647 -17.74 16.35 40.00
C GLN A 647 -16.36 17.05 40.04
N ARG A 648 -15.62 17.06 38.93
CA ARG A 648 -14.33 17.77 38.82
C ARG A 648 -14.51 19.27 39.05
N LYS A 649 -15.49 19.91 38.39
CA LYS A 649 -15.80 21.35 38.60
C LYS A 649 -16.18 21.67 40.04
N SER A 650 -16.96 20.80 40.70
CA SER A 650 -17.34 20.99 42.11
C SER A 650 -16.17 20.81 43.07
N ALA A 651 -15.16 20.00 42.70
CA ALA A 651 -13.93 19.82 43.47
C ALA A 651 -12.93 20.96 43.27
N GLU A 652 -12.88 21.59 42.10
CA GLU A 652 -12.03 22.77 41.82
C GLU A 652 -12.56 24.08 42.43
N GLN A 653 -13.86 24.14 42.74
CA GLN A 653 -14.51 25.28 43.40
C GLN A 653 -14.49 25.20 44.93
N LYS A 654 -14.02 24.08 45.49
CA LYS A 654 -13.76 23.90 46.93
C LYS A 654 -12.27 24.06 47.18
#